data_AF-A0A0S8EKQ0-F1
#
_entry.id   AF-A0A0S8EKQ0-F1
#
_cell.length_a   1.000
_cell.length_b   1.000
_cell.length_c   1.000
_cell.angle_alpha   90.00
_cell.angle_beta   90.00
_cell.angle_gamma   90.00
#
_symmetry.space_group_name_H-M   'P 1'
#
loop_
_entity.id
_entity.type
_entity.pdbx_description
1 polymer ?
#
loop_
_entity_poly.entity_id
_entity_poly.type
_entity_poly.pdbx_seq_one_letter_code
_entity_poly.pdbx_strand_id
1 'polypeptide(L)'
;MGALIVGAALAVVLAVSGPAQADLKDGLVSFYNFEVAGDLGLDMMGNHPGVVMGPTPADGDQQAGKVGMAMNFEQTDGNYVDLADGFADFTTGITVAAWVNFESYSNWSRIVDIGNGAGVDNFLIANRGTSDDVRWEVHDGIAPGAGPNDANDLFDIGDWQLIVATRDNDATHTSTIWLGDPNDGAGGTPILTQFFAGDGTLPSNVVRTNCYIGESNWAGDDFFDGLMDEVGIWNRALTTAEIEELWNGGAGLNFFFITDKILTWDGHVSDWGDLTVHDPNSHWIESVSGMLTPEIPEADFVNEVGDEAIINSGAVTVAADRSALSVDLNGPGALTINPGTTLSLLWKMDVDATATLTVNGTLNAPTLTTAAPLTIDGTLNTGTLTTAAALTINGTVDAGSISNTNLTTLGAAGLLKAGGGEIQAVTTLGNNTVEVNTGTLTATDLNLATGSTFTKAGDGTLRFTSGTNTIDASNTVKVDAGELFMQAASNPLGGGALNLNGGTFTVEGGPVLANDVPGHLWMSGFMNAGRLDDDLNFYDDGDPGLLADTPVGETSFSGLFDINGDAAFRTLIPGITQDDDYQTLFEGKFKTTVAGDYGFQFTNKDDRVALYIDLDQDGVFETAGDLGDEGILVSLTNQSATVALDADTEYKIAFGHMEHGGGSRIRALFSTPGGGNQVIDLQNPAHAPFFLGDGDVADAITMHDTAVSVTADSTLNAITYYDAEFGTLSLAPGATLTVQGAPDGVTFTDGTPGTPGLATITGAGAVGLNPQTETTLAGFNGGANVVTVTKGGSADLVLTGTGSVLAAGSLIDVQKGRLVAQSSGGVGPFSGADLRLSGGELAVDDAAHAAHTFTNAIEVDG
;
A
#
# COMPACT_ATOMS: atom_id res chain seq x y z
N MET A 1 -50.45 18.47 -33.04
CA MET A 1 -49.31 17.55 -33.12
C MET A 1 -48.04 18.36 -32.84
N GLY A 2 -47.20 17.90 -31.90
CA GLY A 2 -45.89 18.48 -31.51
C GLY A 2 -45.95 19.42 -30.29
N ALA A 3 -45.76 18.93 -29.06
CA ALA A 3 -44.49 18.71 -28.32
C ALA A 3 -43.92 20.04 -27.74
N LEU A 4 -44.14 20.33 -26.45
CA LEU A 4 -43.31 20.00 -25.28
C LEU A 4 -41.96 20.74 -25.27
N ILE A 5 -41.87 21.81 -24.47
CA ILE A 5 -40.64 22.27 -23.82
C ILE A 5 -41.01 22.62 -22.37
N VAL A 6 -40.54 21.81 -21.43
CA VAL A 6 -40.55 22.10 -19.99
C VAL A 6 -39.25 22.84 -19.70
N GLY A 7 -39.33 24.13 -19.37
CA GLY A 7 -38.20 24.92 -18.89
C GLY A 7 -38.21 24.93 -17.36
N ALA A 8 -37.18 24.36 -16.75
CA ALA A 8 -36.99 24.30 -15.31
C ALA A 8 -36.87 25.72 -14.70
N ALA A 9 -37.55 25.94 -13.59
CA ALA A 9 -37.43 27.15 -12.79
C ALA A 9 -36.11 27.12 -12.01
N LEU A 10 -35.23 28.09 -12.30
CA LEU A 10 -34.03 28.35 -11.52
C LEU A 10 -34.43 29.07 -10.23
N ALA A 11 -34.54 28.34 -9.13
CA ALA A 11 -34.63 28.92 -7.80
C ALA A 11 -33.23 29.43 -7.42
N VAL A 12 -33.01 30.74 -7.55
CA VAL A 12 -31.84 31.39 -6.95
C VAL A 12 -32.08 31.42 -5.44
N VAL A 13 -31.53 30.44 -4.73
CA VAL A 13 -31.33 30.52 -3.29
C VAL A 13 -30.20 31.54 -3.10
N LEU A 14 -30.55 32.80 -2.79
CA LEU A 14 -29.61 33.68 -2.11
C LEU A 14 -29.43 33.08 -0.71
N ALA A 15 -28.38 32.27 -0.53
CA ALA A 15 -27.83 32.04 0.78
C ALA A 15 -27.24 33.39 1.24
N VAL A 16 -28.02 34.16 2.00
CA VAL A 16 -27.44 35.15 2.88
C VAL A 16 -26.72 34.31 3.93
N SER A 17 -25.41 34.12 3.77
CA SER A 17 -24.59 33.64 4.88
C SER A 17 -24.73 34.70 5.97
N GLY A 18 -25.48 34.39 7.03
CA GLY A 18 -25.30 35.07 8.30
C GLY A 18 -23.83 34.97 8.71
N PRO A 19 -23.33 35.87 9.57
CA PRO A 19 -22.00 35.68 10.15
C PRO A 19 -21.92 34.25 10.71
N ALA A 20 -20.81 33.57 10.47
CA ALA A 20 -20.54 32.28 11.09
C ALA A 20 -20.71 32.45 12.61
N GLN A 21 -21.54 31.60 13.23
CA GLN A 21 -21.65 31.52 14.68
C GLN A 21 -20.26 31.14 15.22
N ALA A 22 -19.70 31.98 16.09
CA ALA A 22 -18.43 31.68 16.75
C ALA A 22 -18.65 30.52 17.72
N ASP A 23 -17.60 29.71 17.93
CA ASP A 23 -17.65 28.60 18.88
C ASP A 23 -17.73 29.19 20.30
N LEU A 24 -18.52 28.60 21.21
CA LEU A 24 -18.53 29.00 22.61
C LEU A 24 -17.16 28.82 23.29
N LYS A 25 -16.25 28.02 22.71
CA LYS A 25 -14.83 27.97 23.13
C LYS A 25 -14.09 29.27 22.84
N ASP A 26 -14.45 29.96 21.76
CA ASP A 26 -13.75 31.18 21.34
C ASP A 26 -13.85 32.20 22.46
N GLY A 27 -12.70 32.67 22.94
CA GLY A 27 -12.64 33.66 24.02
C GLY A 27 -13.08 33.15 25.40
N LEU A 28 -13.33 31.86 25.60
CA LEU A 28 -13.52 31.32 26.96
C LEU A 28 -12.20 31.36 27.73
N VAL A 29 -12.20 32.06 28.86
CA VAL A 29 -11.02 32.32 29.69
C VAL A 29 -10.87 31.26 30.78
N SER A 30 -11.97 30.96 31.48
CA SER A 30 -12.05 29.95 32.53
C SER A 30 -13.44 29.35 32.64
N PHE A 31 -13.51 28.10 33.07
CA PHE A 31 -14.75 27.34 33.19
C PHE A 31 -14.69 26.34 34.36
N TYR A 32 -15.68 26.41 35.26
CA TYR A 32 -15.75 25.60 36.47
C TYR A 32 -17.08 24.83 36.50
N ASN A 33 -17.01 23.51 36.31
CA ASN A 33 -18.19 22.63 36.28
C ASN A 33 -18.40 21.84 37.58
N PHE A 34 -17.48 21.95 38.54
CA PHE A 34 -17.59 21.29 39.86
C PHE A 34 -17.80 19.78 39.83
N GLU A 35 -17.39 19.07 38.77
CA GLU A 35 -17.59 17.62 38.63
C GLU A 35 -16.57 16.79 39.41
N VAL A 36 -15.37 17.34 39.67
CA VAL A 36 -14.25 16.60 40.24
C VAL A 36 -14.30 16.61 41.78
N ALA A 37 -14.76 15.49 42.34
CA ALA A 37 -14.74 15.27 43.79
C ALA A 37 -13.32 15.44 44.35
N GLY A 38 -13.18 16.32 45.35
CA GLY A 38 -11.90 16.64 45.99
C GLY A 38 -11.09 17.77 45.32
N ASP A 39 -11.52 18.27 44.16
CA ASP A 39 -10.93 19.43 43.49
C ASP A 39 -12.00 20.30 42.81
N LEU A 40 -12.95 20.81 43.60
CA LEU A 40 -14.02 21.69 43.12
C LEU A 40 -13.51 23.08 42.67
N GLY A 41 -12.21 23.37 42.82
CA GLY A 41 -11.60 24.58 42.28
C GLY A 41 -11.06 24.42 40.87
N LEU A 42 -11.18 23.24 40.25
CA LEU A 42 -10.56 22.97 38.96
C LEU A 42 -11.14 23.84 37.83
N ASP A 43 -10.29 24.66 37.21
CA ASP A 43 -10.59 25.36 35.96
C ASP A 43 -10.35 24.40 34.78
N MET A 44 -11.40 24.07 34.04
CA MET A 44 -11.32 23.18 32.87
C MET A 44 -10.48 23.77 31.72
N MET A 45 -10.23 25.09 31.72
CA MET A 45 -9.32 25.75 30.79
C MET A 45 -7.86 25.75 31.27
N GLY A 46 -7.63 25.37 32.53
CA GLY A 46 -6.31 25.24 33.16
C GLY A 46 -5.59 26.56 33.44
N ASN A 47 -6.22 27.72 33.23
CA ASN A 47 -5.57 29.01 33.29
C ASN A 47 -5.63 29.65 34.69
N HIS A 48 -6.74 29.43 35.40
CA HIS A 48 -7.01 30.06 36.69
C HIS A 48 -7.58 29.03 37.69
N PRO A 49 -6.81 28.00 38.10
CA PRO A 49 -7.28 27.03 39.08
C PRO A 49 -7.59 27.73 40.41
N GLY A 50 -8.61 27.24 41.10
CA GLY A 50 -9.04 27.74 42.40
C GLY A 50 -8.78 26.77 43.55
N VAL A 51 -8.90 27.27 44.77
CA VAL A 51 -8.84 26.49 46.00
C VAL A 51 -10.14 26.74 46.77
N VAL A 52 -10.82 25.67 47.16
CA VAL A 52 -12.00 25.76 48.04
C VAL A 52 -11.55 26.16 49.45
N MET A 53 -12.12 27.24 49.96
CA MET A 53 -11.87 27.80 51.28
C MET A 53 -13.08 27.55 52.18
N GLY A 54 -12.86 27.31 53.49
CA GLY A 54 -13.94 27.02 54.47
C GLY A 54 -13.55 25.96 55.52
N PRO A 55 -14.41 25.70 56.53
CA PRO A 55 -14.13 24.75 57.61
C PRO A 55 -14.25 23.27 57.17
N THR A 56 -13.19 22.74 56.56
CA THR A 56 -12.94 21.32 56.19
C THR A 56 -13.96 20.72 55.19
N PRO A 57 -13.56 20.44 53.93
CA PRO A 57 -14.44 19.83 52.94
C PRO A 57 -14.80 18.42 53.38
N ALA A 58 -16.04 18.21 53.80
CA ALA A 58 -16.64 16.89 53.85
C ALA A 58 -17.40 16.67 52.54
N ASP A 59 -17.73 15.41 52.21
CA ASP A 59 -18.49 14.98 51.03
C ASP A 59 -19.88 15.67 50.82
N GLY A 60 -20.21 16.75 51.55
CA GLY A 60 -21.41 17.56 51.44
C GLY A 60 -21.28 18.84 50.60
N ASP A 61 -20.06 19.30 50.29
CA ASP A 61 -19.81 20.51 49.48
C ASP A 61 -20.06 20.28 47.97
N GLN A 62 -20.25 19.02 47.57
CA GLN A 62 -20.61 18.64 46.20
C GLN A 62 -21.99 17.99 46.23
N GLN A 63 -22.96 18.55 45.49
CA GLN A 63 -24.34 18.07 45.43
C GLN A 63 -24.75 17.80 43.98
N ALA A 64 -25.91 17.18 43.76
CA ALA A 64 -26.45 17.04 42.40
C ALA A 64 -26.67 18.43 41.78
N GLY A 65 -26.00 18.66 40.65
CA GLY A 65 -25.96 19.94 39.96
C GLY A 65 -27.08 20.12 38.96
N LYS A 66 -26.98 21.20 38.19
CA LYS A 66 -27.80 21.38 37.00
C LYS A 66 -27.36 20.40 35.91
N VAL A 67 -26.04 20.30 35.72
CA VAL A 67 -25.34 19.34 34.88
C VAL A 67 -24.44 18.55 35.83
N GLY A 68 -24.64 17.23 35.91
CA GLY A 68 -23.83 16.37 36.79
C GLY A 68 -23.84 16.82 38.26
N MET A 69 -22.70 17.32 38.76
CA MET A 69 -22.49 17.77 40.13
C MET A 69 -22.26 19.29 40.21
N ALA A 70 -22.76 19.91 41.28
CA ALA A 70 -22.58 21.32 41.59
C ALA A 70 -21.83 21.51 42.90
N MET A 71 -21.25 22.70 43.08
CA MET A 71 -20.71 23.12 44.36
C MET A 71 -21.83 23.70 45.24
N ASN A 72 -21.90 23.23 46.48
CA ASN A 72 -22.78 23.76 47.52
C ASN A 72 -22.05 24.80 48.38
N PHE A 73 -22.52 26.04 48.30
CA PHE A 73 -22.03 27.16 49.09
C PHE A 73 -22.99 27.41 50.25
N GLU A 74 -22.44 27.57 51.44
CA GLU A 74 -23.18 27.67 52.70
C GLU A 74 -22.75 28.95 53.43
N GLN A 75 -23.67 29.90 53.60
CA GLN A 75 -23.38 31.17 54.26
C GLN A 75 -22.79 30.97 55.66
N THR A 76 -23.29 29.95 56.38
CA THR A 76 -22.93 29.70 57.78
C THR A 76 -21.55 29.07 57.96
N ASP A 77 -21.11 28.26 57.00
CA ASP A 77 -19.77 27.69 56.97
C ASP A 77 -18.77 28.63 56.31
N GLY A 78 -19.25 29.57 55.48
CA GLY A 78 -18.44 30.61 54.84
C GLY A 78 -17.46 30.03 53.83
N ASN A 79 -17.93 29.06 53.04
CA ASN A 79 -17.14 28.43 52.00
C ASN A 79 -17.25 29.19 50.66
N TYR A 80 -16.15 29.21 49.91
CA TYR A 80 -16.02 29.89 48.63
C TYR A 80 -14.84 29.32 47.84
N VAL A 81 -14.66 29.72 46.58
CA VAL A 81 -13.48 29.37 45.78
C VAL A 81 -12.57 30.58 45.62
N ASP A 82 -11.33 30.46 46.08
CA ASP A 82 -10.25 31.44 45.88
C ASP A 82 -9.49 31.08 44.58
N LEU A 83 -9.71 31.85 43.52
CA LEU A 83 -9.13 31.62 42.20
C LEU A 83 -7.71 32.20 42.10
N ALA A 84 -6.84 31.53 41.34
CA ALA A 84 -5.50 32.04 41.09
C ALA A 84 -5.49 33.45 40.46
N ASP A 85 -4.45 34.22 40.80
CA ASP A 85 -4.17 35.54 40.21
C ASP A 85 -4.19 35.49 38.68
N GLY A 86 -4.87 36.45 38.04
CA GLY A 86 -4.99 36.45 36.57
C GLY A 86 -6.06 37.38 36.03
N PHE A 87 -6.86 36.89 35.08
CA PHE A 87 -8.01 37.60 34.51
C PHE A 87 -7.67 38.99 33.96
N ALA A 88 -6.58 39.11 33.20
CA ALA A 88 -6.11 40.43 32.75
C ALA A 88 -6.87 40.99 31.54
N ASP A 89 -7.03 40.21 30.46
CA ASP A 89 -7.44 40.75 29.17
C ASP A 89 -8.93 40.54 28.85
N PHE A 90 -9.71 41.61 29.00
CA PHE A 90 -11.12 41.73 28.59
C PHE A 90 -11.30 42.91 27.61
N THR A 91 -10.27 43.23 26.83
CA THR A 91 -10.26 44.40 25.94
C THR A 91 -11.23 44.26 24.76
N THR A 92 -11.74 43.05 24.50
CA THR A 92 -12.69 42.72 23.44
C THR A 92 -14.12 42.50 23.93
N GLY A 93 -14.38 42.73 25.21
CA GLY A 93 -15.67 42.45 25.85
C GLY A 93 -15.52 41.48 27.02
N ILE A 94 -16.63 41.20 27.69
CA ILE A 94 -16.69 40.21 28.77
C ILE A 94 -18.07 39.55 28.80
N THR A 95 -18.09 38.26 29.12
CA THR A 95 -19.30 37.54 29.53
C THR A 95 -19.00 36.75 30.79
N VAL A 96 -19.92 36.76 31.73
CA VAL A 96 -19.94 35.84 32.87
C VAL A 96 -21.28 35.11 32.84
N ALA A 97 -21.23 33.78 32.93
CA ALA A 97 -22.42 32.95 33.02
C ALA A 97 -22.28 31.93 34.15
N ALA A 98 -23.40 31.57 34.77
CA ALA A 98 -23.48 30.50 35.75
C ALA A 98 -24.91 29.94 35.81
N TRP A 99 -25.02 28.64 36.10
CA TRP A 99 -26.25 28.10 36.67
C TRP A 99 -26.21 28.31 38.18
N VAL A 100 -27.30 28.82 38.74
CA VAL A 100 -27.41 29.12 40.17
C VAL A 100 -28.74 28.59 40.71
N ASN A 101 -28.72 28.11 41.95
CA ASN A 101 -29.90 27.75 42.72
C ASN A 101 -29.73 28.33 44.12
N PHE A 102 -30.38 29.47 44.38
CA PHE A 102 -30.26 30.17 45.66
C PHE A 102 -31.04 29.44 46.75
N GLU A 103 -30.45 29.29 47.93
CA GLU A 103 -31.17 28.90 49.16
C GLU A 103 -31.64 30.13 49.94
N SER A 104 -30.83 31.20 49.95
CA SER A 104 -31.22 32.49 50.51
C SER A 104 -30.50 33.67 49.84
N TYR A 105 -31.14 34.85 49.85
CA TYR A 105 -30.51 36.09 49.38
C TYR A 105 -29.70 36.75 50.50
N SER A 106 -28.52 36.18 50.74
CA SER A 106 -27.49 36.74 51.61
C SER A 106 -27.15 38.19 51.25
N ASN A 107 -26.76 39.03 52.23
CA ASN A 107 -26.55 40.44 51.98
C ASN A 107 -25.40 40.65 50.99
N TRP A 108 -25.72 41.06 49.76
CA TRP A 108 -24.75 41.30 48.69
C TRP A 108 -23.88 40.08 48.36
N SER A 109 -24.42 38.87 48.41
CA SER A 109 -23.67 37.68 48.01
C SER A 109 -23.29 37.67 46.53
N ARG A 110 -22.11 37.13 46.22
CA ARG A 110 -21.53 37.13 44.88
C ARG A 110 -21.65 35.76 44.24
N ILE A 111 -21.99 35.74 42.96
CA ILE A 111 -21.76 34.57 42.11
C ILE A 111 -20.27 34.54 41.75
N VAL A 112 -19.76 35.63 41.17
CA VAL A 112 -18.33 35.89 41.00
C VAL A 112 -17.98 37.32 41.41
N ASP A 113 -16.76 37.53 41.92
CA ASP A 113 -16.17 38.85 42.16
C ASP A 113 -14.66 38.80 41.90
N ILE A 114 -14.26 39.28 40.72
CA ILE A 114 -12.87 39.20 40.24
C ILE A 114 -12.27 40.60 40.20
N GLY A 115 -11.30 40.91 41.09
CA GLY A 115 -10.73 42.25 41.20
C GLY A 115 -9.42 42.34 41.99
N ASN A 116 -9.13 43.54 42.50
CA ASN A 116 -7.91 43.88 43.27
C ASN A 116 -8.26 44.45 44.66
N GLY A 117 -9.41 44.03 45.20
CA GLY A 117 -10.02 44.53 46.44
C GLY A 117 -11.31 45.31 46.19
N ALA A 118 -11.94 45.79 47.27
CA ALA A 118 -13.23 46.47 47.24
C ALA A 118 -13.26 47.69 46.30
N GLY A 119 -13.94 47.55 45.16
CA GLY A 119 -14.16 48.60 44.16
C GLY A 119 -12.91 48.95 43.36
N VAL A 120 -11.99 48.01 43.21
CA VAL A 120 -10.74 48.15 42.46
C VAL A 120 -10.70 47.10 41.35
N ASP A 121 -10.91 47.54 40.11
CA ASP A 121 -10.85 46.72 38.89
C ASP A 121 -11.82 45.52 38.85
N ASN A 122 -12.82 45.47 39.73
CA ASN A 122 -13.78 44.37 39.84
C ASN A 122 -14.64 44.20 38.57
N PHE A 123 -14.94 42.95 38.22
CA PHE A 123 -16.20 42.62 37.57
C PHE A 123 -16.93 41.57 38.41
N LEU A 124 -18.24 41.76 38.60
CA LEU A 124 -19.01 40.96 39.53
C LEU A 124 -20.48 40.81 39.13
N ILE A 125 -21.06 39.65 39.48
CA ILE A 125 -22.51 39.42 39.51
C ILE A 125 -22.91 39.13 40.95
N ALA A 126 -23.95 39.80 41.44
CA ALA A 126 -24.44 39.67 42.81
C ALA A 126 -25.96 39.72 42.88
N ASN A 127 -26.52 39.26 43.99
CA ASN A 127 -27.85 39.71 44.41
C ASN A 127 -27.75 41.09 45.11
N ARG A 128 -28.81 41.91 45.04
CA ARG A 128 -28.78 43.30 45.54
C ARG A 128 -29.23 43.39 47.00
N GLY A 129 -28.30 43.62 47.92
CA GLY A 129 -28.63 43.61 49.35
C GLY A 129 -29.20 42.25 49.72
N THR A 130 -30.43 42.18 50.21
CA THR A 130 -31.12 40.91 50.53
C THR A 130 -32.35 40.67 49.64
N SER A 131 -32.38 41.22 48.42
CA SER A 131 -33.44 40.97 47.43
C SER A 131 -33.01 39.94 46.37
N ASP A 132 -33.98 39.55 45.57
CA ASP A 132 -33.93 38.76 44.34
C ASP A 132 -33.49 39.57 43.11
N ASP A 133 -33.11 40.85 43.27
CA ASP A 133 -32.60 41.67 42.18
C ASP A 133 -31.15 41.27 41.85
N VAL A 134 -30.81 41.21 40.55
CA VAL A 134 -29.45 41.00 40.07
C VAL A 134 -28.73 42.33 39.95
N ARG A 135 -27.45 42.35 40.32
CA ARG A 135 -26.50 43.40 40.02
C ARG A 135 -25.33 42.87 39.19
N TRP A 136 -25.06 43.54 38.08
CA TRP A 136 -23.84 43.44 37.29
C TRP A 136 -23.02 44.73 37.41
N GLU A 137 -21.73 44.62 37.73
CA GLU A 137 -20.82 45.78 37.77
C GLU A 137 -19.49 45.46 37.09
N VAL A 138 -18.90 46.48 36.45
CA VAL A 138 -17.53 46.48 35.92
C VAL A 138 -16.85 47.78 36.36
N HIS A 139 -15.67 47.66 36.96
CA HIS A 139 -14.85 48.78 37.45
C HIS A 139 -13.59 48.94 36.58
N ASP A 140 -13.17 50.19 36.36
CA ASP A 140 -11.93 50.56 35.68
C ASP A 140 -11.09 51.42 36.63
N GLY A 141 -10.20 50.79 37.41
CA GLY A 141 -9.54 51.40 38.56
C GLY A 141 -10.43 51.46 39.83
N ILE A 142 -10.28 52.54 40.60
CA ILE A 142 -10.99 52.79 41.89
C ILE A 142 -12.38 53.45 41.66
N ALA A 143 -12.70 53.80 40.41
CA ALA A 143 -13.98 54.39 40.08
C ALA A 143 -14.94 53.30 39.57
N PRO A 144 -16.21 53.28 40.02
CA PRO A 144 -17.21 52.45 39.37
C PRO A 144 -17.25 52.85 37.89
N GLY A 145 -17.02 51.88 37.00
CA GLY A 145 -16.97 52.07 35.55
C GLY A 145 -18.37 52.32 35.00
N ALA A 146 -18.90 53.51 35.31
CA ALA A 146 -20.31 53.90 35.27
C ALA A 146 -21.30 52.84 35.85
N GLY A 147 -22.58 53.23 35.98
CA GLY A 147 -23.43 52.83 37.11
C GLY A 147 -23.75 51.33 37.19
N PRO A 148 -24.16 50.83 38.37
CA PRO A 148 -24.55 49.44 38.51
C PRO A 148 -25.73 49.10 37.60
N ASN A 149 -25.61 47.96 36.91
CA ASN A 149 -26.63 47.42 36.04
C ASN A 149 -27.54 46.52 36.88
N ASP A 150 -28.64 47.10 37.38
CA ASP A 150 -29.62 46.40 38.23
C ASP A 150 -30.76 45.83 37.36
N ALA A 151 -31.14 44.57 37.59
CA ALA A 151 -32.34 43.93 37.07
C ALA A 151 -33.21 43.45 38.24
N ASN A 152 -34.46 43.91 38.31
CA ASN A 152 -35.30 43.66 39.49
C ASN A 152 -36.14 42.38 39.36
N ASP A 153 -36.39 41.71 40.50
CA ASP A 153 -37.28 40.55 40.63
C ASP A 153 -36.87 39.37 39.69
N LEU A 154 -35.61 38.92 39.73
CA LEU A 154 -35.07 37.93 38.77
C LEU A 154 -34.86 36.53 39.38
N PHE A 155 -34.16 36.43 40.51
CA PHE A 155 -33.79 35.12 41.05
C PHE A 155 -34.94 34.48 41.83
N ASP A 156 -35.11 33.17 41.72
CA ASP A 156 -36.06 32.37 42.50
C ASP A 156 -35.32 31.39 43.42
N ILE A 157 -35.73 31.33 44.69
CA ILE A 157 -35.13 30.40 45.66
C ILE A 157 -35.57 28.96 45.36
N GLY A 158 -34.60 28.04 45.37
CA GLY A 158 -34.81 26.61 45.24
C GLY A 158 -34.90 26.10 43.80
N ASP A 159 -34.83 26.98 42.80
CA ASP A 159 -34.91 26.64 41.38
C ASP A 159 -33.60 26.96 40.65
N TRP A 160 -33.19 26.07 39.75
CA TRP A 160 -31.99 26.27 38.92
C TRP A 160 -32.25 27.29 37.81
N GLN A 161 -31.50 28.39 37.80
CA GLN A 161 -31.62 29.45 36.80
C GLN A 161 -30.26 29.72 36.14
N LEU A 162 -30.26 29.95 34.82
CA LEU A 162 -29.08 30.38 34.08
C LEU A 162 -29.03 31.91 34.07
N ILE A 163 -27.99 32.49 34.66
CA ILE A 163 -27.71 33.92 34.60
C ILE A 163 -26.55 34.17 33.64
N VAL A 164 -26.73 35.11 32.70
CA VAL A 164 -25.66 35.56 31.80
C VAL A 164 -25.59 37.07 31.79
N ALA A 165 -24.45 37.64 32.19
CA ALA A 165 -24.17 39.05 32.07
C ALA A 165 -23.08 39.28 31.03
N THR A 166 -23.33 40.17 30.07
CA THR A 166 -22.36 40.53 29.02
C THR A 166 -22.06 42.02 29.02
N ARG A 167 -20.85 42.38 28.58
CA ARG A 167 -20.49 43.73 28.17
C ARG A 167 -19.66 43.69 26.89
N ASP A 168 -20.19 44.25 25.81
CA ASP A 168 -19.58 44.24 24.48
C ASP A 168 -18.58 45.40 24.31
N ASN A 169 -17.61 45.24 23.41
CA ASN A 169 -16.72 46.31 22.96
C ASN A 169 -17.30 47.07 21.76
N ASP A 170 -18.60 47.38 21.81
CA ASP A 170 -19.23 48.27 20.84
C ASP A 170 -18.98 49.75 21.19
N ALA A 171 -19.40 50.66 20.32
CA ALA A 171 -19.17 52.10 20.52
C ALA A 171 -19.80 52.68 21.81
N THR A 172 -20.65 51.91 22.48
CA THR A 172 -21.39 52.29 23.69
C THR A 172 -21.10 51.39 24.90
N HIS A 173 -20.20 50.41 24.76
CA HIS A 173 -19.96 49.34 25.74
C HIS A 173 -21.25 48.69 26.27
N THR A 174 -22.12 48.27 25.35
CA THR A 174 -23.44 47.72 25.69
C THR A 174 -23.36 46.59 26.71
N SER A 175 -24.14 46.70 27.80
CA SER A 175 -24.28 45.66 28.82
C SER A 175 -25.66 44.99 28.74
N THR A 176 -25.70 43.67 28.89
CA THR A 176 -26.95 42.91 28.91
C THR A 176 -26.99 41.91 30.05
N ILE A 177 -28.19 41.69 30.60
CA ILE A 177 -28.45 40.64 31.60
C ILE A 177 -29.54 39.74 31.01
N TRP A 178 -29.27 38.44 31.01
CA TRP A 178 -30.18 37.41 30.54
C TRP A 178 -30.45 36.41 31.65
N LEU A 179 -31.71 35.99 31.77
CA LEU A 179 -32.12 34.95 32.72
C LEU A 179 -32.86 33.84 31.97
N GLY A 180 -32.46 32.60 32.20
CA GLY A 180 -33.20 31.42 31.79
C GLY A 180 -33.72 30.67 33.01
N ASP A 181 -35.03 30.42 33.08
CA ASP A 181 -35.67 29.59 34.10
C ASP A 181 -36.40 28.40 33.43
N PRO A 182 -36.01 27.15 33.75
CA PRO A 182 -36.55 25.97 33.10
C PRO A 182 -38.01 25.70 33.49
N ASN A 183 -38.46 26.28 34.60
CA ASN A 183 -39.82 26.12 35.13
C ASN A 183 -40.81 27.14 34.55
N ASP A 184 -40.32 28.12 33.78
CA ASP A 184 -41.11 29.23 33.27
C ASP A 184 -41.93 28.81 32.02
N GLY A 185 -42.99 28.02 32.25
CA GLY A 185 -44.21 27.84 31.44
C GLY A 185 -44.13 27.39 29.97
N ALA A 186 -42.97 27.39 29.31
CA ALA A 186 -42.82 27.12 27.88
C ALA A 186 -41.44 26.58 27.46
N GLY A 187 -40.68 25.96 28.37
CA GLY A 187 -39.28 25.59 28.09
C GLY A 187 -38.45 26.84 27.75
N GLY A 188 -38.70 27.92 28.50
CA GLY A 188 -38.41 29.30 28.12
C GLY A 188 -36.97 29.48 27.67
N THR A 189 -36.76 29.99 26.46
CA THR A 189 -35.44 30.48 26.05
C THR A 189 -35.01 31.61 26.99
N PRO A 190 -33.70 31.83 27.19
CA PRO A 190 -33.21 32.89 28.04
C PRO A 190 -33.80 34.24 27.59
N ILE A 191 -34.34 34.99 28.54
CA ILE A 191 -34.97 36.28 28.29
C ILE A 191 -33.96 37.37 28.58
N LEU A 192 -33.79 38.30 27.63
CA LEU A 192 -33.08 39.56 27.87
C LEU A 192 -33.87 40.39 28.88
N THR A 193 -33.41 40.44 30.13
CA THR A 193 -34.10 41.12 31.24
C THR A 193 -33.76 42.61 31.29
N GLN A 194 -32.52 42.97 30.96
CA GLN A 194 -32.06 44.36 30.90
C GLN A 194 -31.06 44.61 29.77
N PHE A 195 -31.12 45.83 29.22
CA PHE A 195 -30.22 46.31 28.17
C PHE A 195 -29.78 47.74 28.52
N PHE A 196 -28.46 47.96 28.55
CA PHE A 196 -27.88 49.26 28.86
C PHE A 196 -26.83 49.63 27.81
N ALA A 197 -26.86 50.88 27.34
CA ALA A 197 -25.92 51.38 26.33
C ALA A 197 -25.38 52.75 26.73
N GLY A 198 -24.06 52.92 26.68
CA GLY A 198 -23.36 54.16 26.96
C GLY A 198 -23.13 54.43 28.45
N ASP A 199 -23.16 53.39 29.28
CA ASP A 199 -23.22 53.46 30.74
C ASP A 199 -22.00 52.83 31.42
N GLY A 200 -20.86 52.66 30.72
CA GLY A 200 -19.71 52.00 31.30
C GLY A 200 -18.41 51.94 30.50
N THR A 201 -17.41 51.33 31.11
CA THR A 201 -16.10 50.95 30.55
C THR A 201 -15.95 49.43 30.50
N LEU A 202 -15.03 48.94 29.67
CA LEU A 202 -14.57 47.55 29.77
C LEU A 202 -13.68 47.38 31.01
N PRO A 203 -13.50 46.14 31.52
CA PRO A 203 -12.56 45.88 32.59
C PRO A 203 -11.14 46.31 32.18
N SER A 204 -10.39 46.93 33.10
CA SER A 204 -9.00 47.32 32.83
C SER A 204 -8.15 46.09 32.53
N ASN A 205 -7.19 46.24 31.61
CA ASN A 205 -6.21 45.21 31.29
C ASN A 205 -5.11 45.15 32.37
N VAL A 206 -5.45 44.54 33.52
CA VAL A 206 -4.61 44.44 34.71
C VAL A 206 -4.75 43.06 35.34
N VAL A 207 -3.65 42.54 35.91
CA VAL A 207 -3.71 41.30 36.68
C VAL A 207 -4.54 41.56 37.95
N ARG A 208 -5.50 40.67 38.22
CA ARG A 208 -6.38 40.68 39.38
C ARG A 208 -5.90 39.64 40.40
N THR A 209 -5.82 40.02 41.67
CA THR A 209 -5.26 39.18 42.75
C THR A 209 -6.28 38.82 43.84
N ASN A 210 -7.53 39.23 43.69
CA ASN A 210 -8.62 38.93 44.60
C ASN A 210 -9.82 38.46 43.78
N CYS A 211 -9.79 37.16 43.45
CA CYS A 211 -10.64 36.54 42.45
C CYS A 211 -11.46 35.43 43.12
N TYR A 212 -12.78 35.63 43.24
CA TYR A 212 -13.63 34.72 44.00
C TYR A 212 -14.85 34.23 43.24
N ILE A 213 -15.24 32.98 43.51
CA ILE A 213 -16.58 32.43 43.26
C ILE A 213 -17.24 32.24 44.62
N GLY A 214 -18.42 32.81 44.84
CA GLY A 214 -19.16 32.70 46.11
C GLY A 214 -18.75 33.67 47.23
N GLU A 215 -17.76 34.55 47.03
CA GLU A 215 -17.26 35.52 48.02
C GLU A 215 -17.14 36.95 47.46
N SER A 216 -17.20 37.95 48.34
CA SER A 216 -17.12 39.38 48.01
C SER A 216 -15.77 40.00 48.31
N ASN A 217 -15.33 40.93 47.45
CA ASN A 217 -14.20 41.80 47.73
C ASN A 217 -14.48 42.82 48.87
N TRP A 218 -15.74 42.94 49.33
CA TRP A 218 -16.15 43.84 50.42
C TRP A 218 -16.39 43.07 51.72
N ALA A 219 -15.60 43.38 52.75
CA ALA A 219 -15.65 42.70 54.05
C ALA A 219 -16.97 42.83 54.86
N GLY A 220 -17.98 43.53 54.34
CA GLY A 220 -19.30 43.68 54.99
C GLY A 220 -20.43 42.97 54.26
N ASP A 221 -20.11 42.28 53.16
CA ASP A 221 -21.04 41.47 52.39
C ASP A 221 -20.95 40.02 52.88
N ASP A 222 -22.02 39.25 52.70
CA ASP A 222 -22.12 37.87 53.13
C ASP A 222 -21.73 36.90 51.99
N PHE A 223 -21.29 35.68 52.34
CA PHE A 223 -21.05 34.59 51.39
C PHE A 223 -22.32 34.17 50.65
N PHE A 224 -22.15 33.54 49.49
CA PHE A 224 -23.24 32.91 48.76
C PHE A 224 -23.86 31.75 49.54
N ASP A 225 -25.16 31.53 49.32
CA ASP A 225 -25.95 30.51 50.01
C ASP A 225 -26.80 29.75 48.98
N GLY A 226 -26.35 28.56 48.59
CA GLY A 226 -26.98 27.67 47.62
C GLY A 226 -26.01 26.99 46.65
N LEU A 227 -26.53 26.45 45.55
CA LEU A 227 -25.76 25.69 44.57
C LEU A 227 -25.33 26.56 43.38
N MET A 228 -24.09 26.39 42.90
CA MET A 228 -23.67 26.90 41.59
C MET A 228 -23.09 25.80 40.71
N ASP A 229 -23.28 25.95 39.41
CA ASP A 229 -22.84 25.01 38.40
C ASP A 229 -22.44 25.73 37.09
N GLU A 230 -21.57 25.11 36.31
CA GLU A 230 -21.16 25.55 34.97
C GLU A 230 -20.76 27.05 34.89
N VAL A 231 -19.90 27.52 35.82
CA VAL A 231 -19.46 28.92 35.87
C VAL A 231 -18.46 29.19 34.75
N GLY A 232 -18.83 30.03 33.78
CA GLY A 232 -18.01 30.38 32.62
C GLY A 232 -17.67 31.87 32.55
N ILE A 233 -16.44 32.19 32.15
CA ILE A 233 -15.96 33.57 31.95
C ILE A 233 -15.34 33.69 30.56
N TRP A 234 -15.85 34.59 29.73
CA TRP A 234 -15.32 34.88 28.38
C TRP A 234 -14.74 36.28 28.28
N ASN A 235 -13.71 36.46 27.45
CA ASN A 235 -13.13 37.77 27.09
C ASN A 235 -13.83 38.44 25.88
N ARG A 236 -15.10 38.10 25.68
CA ARG A 236 -15.98 38.69 24.66
C ARG A 236 -17.42 38.68 25.13
N ALA A 237 -18.26 39.53 24.53
CA ALA A 237 -19.70 39.41 24.70
C ALA A 237 -20.23 38.20 23.89
N LEU A 238 -21.00 37.32 24.54
CA LEU A 238 -21.75 36.27 23.85
C LEU A 238 -22.97 36.87 23.17
N THR A 239 -23.29 36.35 21.99
CA THR A 239 -24.48 36.68 21.21
C THR A 239 -25.71 35.97 21.74
N THR A 240 -26.92 36.42 21.37
CA THR A 240 -28.17 35.75 21.74
C THR A 240 -28.20 34.27 21.34
N ALA A 241 -27.66 33.92 20.16
CA ALA A 241 -27.63 32.53 19.70
C ALA A 241 -26.71 31.66 20.57
N GLU A 242 -25.56 32.20 20.99
CA GLU A 242 -24.62 31.52 21.88
C GLU A 242 -25.19 31.37 23.30
N ILE A 243 -25.98 32.34 23.77
CA ILE A 243 -26.70 32.24 25.06
C ILE A 243 -27.82 31.20 24.98
N GLU A 244 -28.56 31.12 23.87
CA GLU A 244 -29.53 30.05 23.61
C GLU A 244 -28.86 28.68 23.50
N GLU A 245 -27.65 28.63 22.95
CA GLU A 245 -26.82 27.43 22.92
C GLU A 245 -26.46 27.00 24.35
N LEU A 246 -25.87 27.90 25.16
CA LEU A 246 -25.53 27.68 26.58
C LEU A 246 -26.72 27.17 27.40
N TRP A 247 -27.91 27.69 27.12
CA TRP A 247 -29.16 27.28 27.75
C TRP A 247 -29.56 25.83 27.46
N ASN A 248 -29.33 25.37 26.23
CA ASN A 248 -29.65 24.02 25.77
C ASN A 248 -31.07 23.55 26.14
N GLY A 249 -32.06 24.38 25.86
CA GLY A 249 -33.47 24.09 26.18
C GLY A 249 -33.75 23.93 27.68
N GLY A 250 -32.89 24.47 28.54
CA GLY A 250 -33.01 24.43 29.99
C GLY A 250 -32.33 23.23 30.63
N ALA A 251 -31.61 22.42 29.85
CA ALA A 251 -30.79 21.33 30.38
C ALA A 251 -29.39 21.79 30.83
N GLY A 252 -28.94 22.97 30.37
CA GLY A 252 -27.53 23.35 30.42
C GLY A 252 -26.73 22.66 29.32
N LEU A 253 -25.69 23.33 28.82
CA LEU A 253 -24.65 22.65 28.05
C LEU A 253 -23.66 22.04 29.00
N ASN A 254 -23.15 20.87 28.62
CA ASN A 254 -21.93 20.39 29.18
C ASN A 254 -20.78 20.83 28.24
N PHE A 255 -19.91 21.72 28.72
CA PHE A 255 -18.70 22.14 27.99
C PHE A 255 -17.60 21.07 27.98
N PHE A 256 -17.91 19.84 27.61
CA PHE A 256 -16.88 18.94 27.11
C PHE A 256 -16.52 19.38 25.70
N PHE A 257 -15.45 20.19 25.56
CA PHE A 257 -14.89 20.54 24.25
C PHE A 257 -14.47 19.27 23.51
N ILE A 258 -15.37 18.71 22.70
CA ILE A 258 -15.04 17.73 21.68
C ILE A 258 -14.93 18.50 20.36
N THR A 259 -13.86 19.29 20.24
CA THR A 259 -13.37 19.77 18.95
C THR A 259 -12.22 18.86 18.56
N ASP A 260 -12.50 17.94 17.64
CA ASP A 260 -11.62 16.89 17.11
C ASP A 260 -11.07 15.90 18.15
N LYS A 261 -11.66 14.69 18.23
CA LYS A 261 -11.02 13.57 18.92
C LYS A 261 -9.82 13.09 18.10
N ILE A 262 -8.67 13.72 18.29
CA ILE A 262 -7.38 13.13 17.93
C ILE A 262 -7.00 12.17 19.06
N LEU A 263 -7.06 10.86 18.79
CA LEU A 263 -6.40 9.87 19.65
C LEU A 263 -4.88 10.08 19.51
N THR A 264 -4.24 10.69 20.51
CA THR A 264 -2.78 10.76 20.60
C THR A 264 -2.30 9.69 21.58
N TRP A 265 -1.57 8.71 21.06
CA TRP A 265 -0.85 7.73 21.85
C TRP A 265 0.55 8.27 22.15
N ASP A 266 0.95 8.33 23.42
CA ASP A 266 2.21 8.95 23.88
C ASP A 266 3.45 8.03 23.78
N GLY A 267 3.27 6.81 23.28
CA GLY A 267 4.38 5.90 22.99
C GLY A 267 4.82 4.98 24.12
N HIS A 268 4.15 4.94 25.29
CA HIS A 268 4.52 4.04 26.38
C HIS A 268 3.50 2.92 26.63
N VAL A 269 3.97 1.66 26.57
CA VAL A 269 3.11 0.46 26.60
C VAL A 269 3.14 -0.24 27.96
N SER A 270 3.59 0.47 29.00
CA SER A 270 3.51 0.00 30.39
C SER A 270 2.19 0.37 31.08
N ASP A 271 1.29 1.04 30.38
CA ASP A 271 0.03 1.59 30.92
C ASP A 271 -1.14 0.57 30.96
N TRP A 272 -0.84 -0.74 30.86
CA TRP A 272 -1.80 -1.83 31.06
C TRP A 272 -1.90 -2.22 32.55
N GLY A 273 -1.99 -1.21 33.43
CA GLY A 273 -2.10 -1.39 34.87
C GLY A 273 -3.44 -1.97 35.27
N ASP A 274 -3.41 -2.88 36.25
CA ASP A 274 -4.56 -3.50 36.90
C ASP A 274 -5.67 -2.49 37.18
N LEU A 275 -6.87 -2.72 36.61
CA LEU A 275 -8.09 -1.92 36.78
C LEU A 275 -8.68 -2.06 38.20
N THR A 276 -7.84 -2.06 39.23
CA THR A 276 -8.29 -2.16 40.62
C THR A 276 -7.62 -1.17 41.58
N VAL A 277 -6.68 -0.32 41.14
CA VAL A 277 -6.20 0.78 42.00
C VAL A 277 -5.89 2.02 41.17
N HIS A 278 -6.60 3.11 41.48
CA HIS A 278 -6.30 4.51 41.16
C HIS A 278 -4.78 4.77 41.02
N ASP A 279 -4.25 4.73 39.79
CA ASP A 279 -2.94 5.30 39.45
C ASP A 279 -3.20 6.63 38.72
N PRO A 280 -2.86 7.79 39.31
CA PRO A 280 -3.02 9.08 38.65
C PRO A 280 -2.10 9.29 37.42
N ASN A 281 -1.29 8.29 37.03
CA ASN A 281 -0.52 8.30 35.78
C ASN A 281 -1.11 7.42 34.67
N SER A 282 -2.24 6.72 34.87
CA SER A 282 -2.88 5.98 33.77
C SER A 282 -3.69 6.94 32.90
N HIS A 283 -3.23 7.20 31.67
CA HIS A 283 -3.85 8.14 30.74
C HIS A 283 -5.02 7.52 29.92
N TRP A 284 -5.85 6.70 30.56
CA TRP A 284 -7.05 6.11 29.94
C TRP A 284 -8.31 6.70 30.57
N ILE A 285 -9.01 7.60 29.86
CA ILE A 285 -10.33 8.07 30.26
C ILE A 285 -11.38 7.40 29.36
N GLU A 286 -12.27 6.63 29.97
CA GLU A 286 -13.50 6.15 29.34
C GLU A 286 -14.40 7.36 29.01
N SER A 287 -15.01 7.36 27.82
CA SER A 287 -16.19 8.19 27.58
C SER A 287 -17.36 7.30 27.16
N VAL A 288 -18.40 7.24 27.98
CA VAL A 288 -19.70 6.72 27.57
C VAL A 288 -20.77 7.79 27.74
N SER A 289 -21.56 7.92 26.68
CA SER A 289 -22.79 8.67 26.55
C SER A 289 -23.71 8.53 27.77
N GLY A 290 -24.18 9.67 28.27
CA GLY A 290 -24.86 9.80 29.55
C GLY A 290 -26.10 8.91 29.74
N MET A 291 -26.23 8.40 30.97
CA MET A 291 -27.42 8.33 31.82
C MET A 291 -27.19 7.25 32.90
N LEU A 292 -27.31 7.61 34.18
CA LEU A 292 -27.82 6.66 35.17
C LEU A 292 -29.32 6.95 35.30
N THR A 293 -30.22 5.96 35.33
CA THR A 293 -30.35 4.98 36.42
C THR A 293 -31.39 3.92 36.02
N PRO A 294 -31.63 2.86 36.82
CA PRO A 294 -30.73 1.90 37.45
C PRO A 294 -30.99 0.47 36.89
N GLU A 295 -30.09 -0.49 37.15
CA GLU A 295 -30.23 -1.94 36.87
C GLU A 295 -30.04 -2.35 35.39
N ILE A 296 -28.78 -2.61 35.00
CA ILE A 296 -28.51 -3.60 33.95
C ILE A 296 -28.68 -4.97 34.62
N PRO A 297 -29.53 -5.86 34.09
CA PRO A 297 -29.69 -7.21 34.63
C PRO A 297 -28.34 -7.90 34.71
N GLU A 298 -28.11 -8.54 35.84
CA GLU A 298 -27.13 -9.59 36.06
C GLU A 298 -27.30 -10.66 34.96
N ALA A 299 -26.64 -10.45 33.82
CA ALA A 299 -26.33 -11.51 32.89
C ALA A 299 -25.02 -12.11 33.39
N ASP A 300 -25.16 -13.26 34.04
CA ASP A 300 -24.10 -14.24 34.32
C ASP A 300 -23.01 -14.22 33.23
N PHE A 301 -21.94 -13.45 33.43
CA PHE A 301 -20.61 -13.83 32.94
C PHE A 301 -19.92 -14.63 34.03
N VAL A 302 -20.51 -15.80 34.25
CA VAL A 302 -19.93 -16.85 35.08
C VAL A 302 -18.80 -17.50 34.27
N ASN A 303 -17.60 -17.30 34.80
CA ASN A 303 -16.36 -18.07 34.59
C ASN A 303 -15.54 -17.84 33.29
N GLU A 304 -14.33 -17.31 33.51
CA GLU A 304 -13.10 -17.48 32.70
C GLU A 304 -13.15 -17.03 31.22
N VAL A 305 -12.96 -15.74 30.95
CA VAL A 305 -12.38 -15.25 29.68
C VAL A 305 -11.61 -13.94 29.97
N GLY A 306 -10.36 -13.84 29.50
CA GLY A 306 -9.37 -12.85 29.96
C GLY A 306 -9.25 -11.57 29.13
N ASP A 307 -8.73 -10.52 29.77
CA ASP A 307 -7.99 -9.37 29.24
C ASP A 307 -8.43 -8.76 27.87
N GLU A 308 -9.60 -8.11 27.81
CA GLU A 308 -10.04 -7.19 26.73
C GLU A 308 -10.16 -5.74 27.26
N ALA A 309 -9.71 -4.72 26.50
CA ALA A 309 -9.97 -3.29 26.80
C ALA A 309 -10.56 -2.59 25.57
N ILE A 310 -11.76 -2.00 25.70
CA ILE A 310 -12.52 -1.37 24.60
C ILE A 310 -12.60 0.14 24.83
N ILE A 311 -12.11 0.95 23.88
CA ILE A 311 -12.14 2.42 23.92
C ILE A 311 -13.01 2.94 22.76
N ASN A 312 -14.15 3.54 23.08
CA ASN A 312 -14.99 4.23 22.11
C ASN A 312 -14.52 5.68 21.89
N SER A 313 -13.78 5.93 20.81
CA SER A 313 -13.32 7.26 20.41
C SER A 313 -14.26 7.93 19.41
N GLY A 314 -15.55 8.04 19.75
CA GLY A 314 -16.58 8.56 18.84
C GLY A 314 -17.01 7.52 17.81
N ALA A 315 -16.77 7.75 16.51
CA ALA A 315 -17.16 6.85 15.43
C ALA A 315 -16.19 5.67 15.20
N VAL A 316 -15.07 5.61 15.93
CA VAL A 316 -14.14 4.46 15.93
C VAL A 316 -14.06 3.86 17.32
N THR A 317 -14.31 2.56 17.41
CA THR A 317 -14.03 1.70 18.56
C THR A 317 -12.63 1.11 18.40
N VAL A 318 -11.76 1.30 19.38
CA VAL A 318 -10.45 0.64 19.46
C VAL A 318 -10.56 -0.41 20.57
N ALA A 319 -10.51 -1.68 20.22
CA ALA A 319 -10.50 -2.78 21.18
C ALA A 319 -9.13 -3.45 21.16
N ALA A 320 -8.55 -3.70 22.32
CA ALA A 320 -7.35 -4.53 22.44
C ALA A 320 -7.75 -5.85 23.09
N ASP A 321 -7.50 -6.96 22.40
CA ASP A 321 -7.70 -8.31 22.90
C ASP A 321 -6.33 -8.96 23.07
N ARG A 322 -5.93 -9.12 24.34
CA ARG A 322 -4.65 -9.74 24.67
C ARG A 322 -4.66 -11.25 24.42
N SER A 323 -5.82 -11.88 24.51
CA SER A 323 -6.00 -13.31 24.29
C SER A 323 -5.89 -13.68 22.81
N ALA A 324 -6.44 -12.82 21.93
CA ALA A 324 -6.28 -12.91 20.49
C ALA A 324 -4.97 -12.30 19.98
N LEU A 325 -4.25 -11.56 20.83
CA LEU A 325 -3.10 -10.73 20.44
C LEU A 325 -3.47 -9.77 19.31
N SER A 326 -4.59 -9.04 19.43
CA SER A 326 -5.05 -8.11 18.40
C SER A 326 -5.45 -6.73 18.96
N VAL A 327 -5.30 -5.71 18.12
CA VAL A 327 -5.90 -4.38 18.27
C VAL A 327 -6.90 -4.19 17.13
N ASP A 328 -8.18 -4.17 17.46
CA ASP A 328 -9.26 -4.05 16.51
C ASP A 328 -9.75 -2.60 16.43
N LEU A 329 -9.75 -2.03 15.22
CA LEU A 329 -10.22 -0.68 14.91
C LEU A 329 -11.53 -0.76 14.14
N ASN A 330 -12.65 -0.54 14.82
CA ASN A 330 -13.99 -0.77 14.29
C ASN A 330 -14.84 0.50 14.18
N GLY A 331 -15.76 0.54 13.22
CA GLY A 331 -16.75 1.61 13.06
C GLY A 331 -16.46 2.59 11.91
N PRO A 332 -17.38 3.54 11.63
CA PRO A 332 -17.32 4.38 10.43
C PRO A 332 -16.32 5.56 10.50
N GLY A 333 -15.62 5.76 11.62
CA GLY A 333 -14.65 6.85 11.76
C GLY A 333 -13.27 6.55 11.17
N ALA A 334 -12.30 7.41 11.50
CA ALA A 334 -10.90 7.24 11.10
C ALA A 334 -9.94 7.36 12.30
N LEU A 335 -8.88 6.55 12.31
CA LEU A 335 -7.74 6.69 13.21
C LEU A 335 -6.54 7.26 12.45
N THR A 336 -5.87 8.27 13.02
CA THR A 336 -4.65 8.87 12.45
C THR A 336 -3.49 8.76 13.42
N ILE A 337 -2.38 8.18 12.98
CA ILE A 337 -1.09 8.23 13.69
C ILE A 337 -0.38 9.48 13.21
N ASN A 338 -0.25 10.49 14.06
CA ASN A 338 0.25 11.81 13.67
C ASN A 338 1.74 11.81 13.29
N PRO A 339 2.20 12.80 12.49
CA PRO A 339 3.61 12.97 12.18
C PRO A 339 4.48 13.05 13.45
N GLY A 340 5.65 12.41 13.42
CA GLY A 340 6.61 12.44 14.54
C GLY A 340 6.26 11.53 15.72
N THR A 341 5.12 10.85 15.69
CA THR A 341 4.79 9.81 16.68
C THR A 341 5.18 8.42 16.15
N THR A 342 5.41 7.48 17.06
CA THR A 342 5.62 6.07 16.74
C THR A 342 4.62 5.26 17.54
N LEU A 343 3.80 4.45 16.86
CA LEU A 343 2.96 3.40 17.43
C LEU A 343 3.70 2.06 17.31
N SER A 344 4.11 1.47 18.43
CA SER A 344 4.74 0.14 18.46
C SER A 344 3.97 -0.80 19.37
N LEU A 345 3.36 -1.83 18.79
CA LEU A 345 2.56 -2.77 19.56
C LEU A 345 3.46 -3.76 20.32
N LEU A 346 3.34 -3.80 21.66
CA LEU A 346 4.04 -4.80 22.47
C LEU A 346 3.42 -6.20 22.26
N TRP A 347 4.19 -7.22 22.64
CA TRP A 347 3.82 -8.64 22.52
C TRP A 347 3.52 -9.14 21.11
N LYS A 348 3.81 -8.34 20.08
CA LYS A 348 3.48 -8.67 18.70
C LYS A 348 1.96 -8.84 18.54
N MET A 349 1.18 -7.86 18.98
CA MET A 349 -0.23 -7.81 18.68
C MET A 349 -0.47 -7.37 17.24
N ASP A 350 -1.37 -8.06 16.55
CA ASP A 350 -1.82 -7.76 15.20
C ASP A 350 -2.81 -6.58 15.21
N VAL A 351 -3.04 -5.95 14.07
CA VAL A 351 -4.06 -4.90 13.89
C VAL A 351 -5.13 -5.39 12.93
N ASP A 352 -6.41 -5.33 13.31
CA ASP A 352 -7.54 -5.55 12.42
C ASP A 352 -8.38 -4.27 12.31
N ALA A 353 -8.41 -3.64 11.14
CA ALA A 353 -9.07 -2.36 10.95
C ALA A 353 -10.24 -2.47 9.96
N THR A 354 -11.46 -2.34 10.47
CA THR A 354 -12.65 -2.08 9.65
C THR A 354 -12.94 -0.57 9.51
N ALA A 355 -12.31 0.27 10.35
CA ALA A 355 -12.28 1.72 10.25
C ALA A 355 -11.12 2.22 9.36
N THR A 356 -11.22 3.45 8.82
CA THR A 356 -10.13 4.06 8.05
C THR A 356 -8.91 4.30 8.93
N LEU A 357 -7.73 3.89 8.47
CA LEU A 357 -6.45 4.10 9.16
C LEU A 357 -5.53 4.97 8.30
N THR A 358 -4.98 6.02 8.91
CA THR A 358 -3.98 6.90 8.30
C THR A 358 -2.71 6.90 9.14
N VAL A 359 -1.57 6.63 8.53
CA VAL A 359 -0.26 6.55 9.20
C VAL A 359 0.63 7.70 8.72
N ASN A 360 0.65 8.81 9.44
CA ASN A 360 1.54 9.95 9.17
C ASN A 360 2.85 9.88 9.98
N GLY A 361 2.83 9.18 11.11
CA GLY A 361 4.00 8.84 11.94
C GLY A 361 4.60 7.48 11.58
N THR A 362 5.02 6.69 12.57
CA THR A 362 5.49 5.32 12.38
C THR A 362 4.52 4.32 13.01
N LEU A 363 4.17 3.23 12.32
CA LEU A 363 3.45 2.09 12.87
C LEU A 363 4.32 0.84 12.77
N ASN A 364 4.53 0.17 13.90
CA ASN A 364 5.19 -1.13 13.99
C ASN A 364 4.18 -2.17 14.50
N ALA A 365 3.81 -3.11 13.64
CA ALA A 365 2.92 -4.23 13.96
C ALA A 365 3.51 -5.53 13.37
N PRO A 366 3.15 -6.73 13.84
CA PRO A 366 3.52 -7.99 13.18
C PRO A 366 2.59 -8.28 12.01
N THR A 367 1.30 -8.07 12.17
CA THR A 367 0.31 -8.14 11.09
C THR A 367 -0.56 -6.90 11.13
N LEU A 368 -0.90 -6.38 9.95
CA LEU A 368 -1.93 -5.37 9.75
C LEU A 368 -2.91 -5.90 8.72
N THR A 369 -4.17 -6.06 9.12
CA THR A 369 -5.29 -6.42 8.27
C THR A 369 -6.25 -5.24 8.21
N THR A 370 -6.65 -4.79 7.03
CA THR A 370 -7.66 -3.72 6.89
C THR A 370 -8.70 -4.03 5.82
N ALA A 371 -9.98 -3.78 6.15
CA ALA A 371 -11.09 -3.81 5.21
C ALA A 371 -11.40 -2.42 4.64
N ALA A 372 -10.93 -1.35 5.31
CA ALA A 372 -11.09 0.04 4.90
C ALA A 372 -9.83 0.57 4.18
N PRO A 373 -9.95 1.67 3.39
CA PRO A 373 -8.80 2.30 2.75
C PRO A 373 -7.69 2.65 3.73
N LEU A 374 -6.45 2.40 3.34
CA LEU A 374 -5.25 2.63 4.14
C LEU A 374 -4.37 3.67 3.46
N THR A 375 -3.99 4.72 4.20
CA THR A 375 -3.06 5.75 3.72
C THR A 375 -1.81 5.79 4.59
N ILE A 376 -0.64 5.66 3.98
CA ILE A 376 0.67 5.69 4.65
C ILE A 376 1.46 6.90 4.15
N ASP A 377 1.46 7.97 4.94
CA ASP A 377 2.26 9.18 4.68
C ASP A 377 3.62 9.13 5.42
N GLY A 378 3.72 8.34 6.48
CA GLY A 378 4.91 8.15 7.31
C GLY A 378 5.61 6.81 7.06
N THR A 379 5.69 5.94 8.07
CA THR A 379 6.34 4.62 7.97
C THR A 379 5.47 3.52 8.54
N LEU A 380 5.26 2.45 7.80
CA LEU A 380 4.66 1.21 8.29
C LEU A 380 5.71 0.10 8.26
N ASN A 381 6.03 -0.50 9.39
CA ASN A 381 6.82 -1.71 9.48
C ASN A 381 5.91 -2.86 9.92
N THR A 382 5.76 -3.88 9.09
CA THR A 382 4.93 -5.04 9.40
C THR A 382 5.52 -6.36 8.92
N GLY A 383 5.20 -7.46 9.61
CA GLY A 383 5.48 -8.79 9.10
C GLY A 383 4.55 -9.15 7.94
N THR A 384 3.26 -8.88 8.09
CA THR A 384 2.23 -9.14 7.06
C THR A 384 1.32 -7.93 6.92
N LEU A 385 1.01 -7.52 5.69
CA LEU A 385 0.01 -6.52 5.36
C LEU A 385 -1.09 -7.13 4.49
N THR A 386 -2.33 -7.14 4.96
CA THR A 386 -3.48 -7.64 4.20
C THR A 386 -4.51 -6.52 4.06
N THR A 387 -4.83 -6.08 2.84
CA THR A 387 -5.86 -5.05 2.64
C THR A 387 -6.82 -5.45 1.52
N ALA A 388 -8.13 -5.30 1.72
CA ALA A 388 -9.13 -5.52 0.65
C ALA A 388 -9.55 -4.20 -0.06
N ALA A 389 -9.08 -3.06 0.45
CA ALA A 389 -9.40 -1.72 -0.05
C ALA A 389 -8.17 -1.04 -0.65
N ALA A 390 -8.38 0.15 -1.24
CA ALA A 390 -7.30 0.92 -1.84
C ALA A 390 -6.20 1.25 -0.81
N LEU A 391 -4.95 1.02 -1.23
CA LEU A 391 -3.75 1.31 -0.45
C LEU A 391 -3.00 2.49 -1.10
N THR A 392 -2.79 3.56 -0.35
CA THR A 392 -1.99 4.71 -0.78
C THR A 392 -0.72 4.83 0.05
N ILE A 393 0.45 4.84 -0.61
CA ILE A 393 1.76 4.92 0.03
C ILE A 393 2.45 6.19 -0.45
N ASN A 394 2.45 7.23 0.37
CA ASN A 394 3.21 8.46 0.16
C ASN A 394 4.53 8.47 0.94
N GLY A 395 4.63 7.65 1.99
CA GLY A 395 5.82 7.42 2.80
C GLY A 395 6.49 6.09 2.49
N THR A 396 6.83 5.31 3.53
CA THR A 396 7.48 3.99 3.41
C THR A 396 6.63 2.89 4.00
N VAL A 397 6.46 1.79 3.27
CA VAL A 397 5.98 0.51 3.79
C VAL A 397 7.14 -0.48 3.76
N ASP A 398 7.39 -1.16 4.87
CA ASP A 398 8.30 -2.30 4.98
C ASP A 398 7.53 -3.51 5.52
N ALA A 399 7.09 -4.36 4.60
CA ALA A 399 6.28 -5.54 4.88
C ALA A 399 7.06 -6.83 4.65
N GLY A 400 6.99 -7.81 5.54
CA GLY A 400 7.51 -9.15 5.26
C GLY A 400 6.73 -9.85 4.13
N SER A 401 5.42 -9.67 4.08
CA SER A 401 4.53 -10.12 3.00
C SER A 401 3.37 -9.13 2.83
N ILE A 402 2.89 -8.94 1.61
CA ILE A 402 1.73 -8.09 1.30
C ILE A 402 0.67 -8.85 0.49
N SER A 403 -0.60 -8.67 0.85
CA SER A 403 -1.75 -9.14 0.08
C SER A 403 -2.72 -7.97 -0.08
N ASN A 404 -2.86 -7.44 -1.30
CA ASN A 404 -3.81 -6.39 -1.60
C ASN A 404 -4.56 -6.68 -2.90
N THR A 405 -5.84 -7.04 -2.81
CA THR A 405 -6.67 -7.33 -3.99
C THR A 405 -7.22 -6.08 -4.67
N ASN A 406 -6.79 -4.89 -4.26
CA ASN A 406 -7.22 -3.60 -4.80
C ASN A 406 -6.03 -2.74 -5.27
N LEU A 407 -6.33 -1.57 -5.80
CA LEU A 407 -5.34 -0.62 -6.32
C LEU A 407 -4.33 -0.22 -5.23
N THR A 408 -3.03 -0.37 -5.55
CA THR A 408 -1.95 0.21 -4.75
C THR A 408 -1.38 1.42 -5.47
N THR A 409 -1.46 2.58 -4.82
CA THR A 409 -0.95 3.85 -5.37
C THR A 409 0.29 4.29 -4.60
N LEU A 410 1.40 4.48 -5.31
CA LEU A 410 2.62 5.09 -4.79
C LEU A 410 2.61 6.59 -5.11
N GLY A 411 2.60 7.42 -4.08
CA GLY A 411 2.81 8.86 -4.19
C GLY A 411 4.21 9.19 -4.72
N ALA A 412 4.53 10.46 -4.93
CA ALA A 412 5.83 10.85 -5.52
C ALA A 412 7.07 10.52 -4.64
N ALA A 413 6.86 10.21 -3.36
CA ALA A 413 7.90 9.79 -2.43
C ALA A 413 7.66 8.36 -1.88
N GLY A 414 6.70 7.64 -2.47
CA GLY A 414 6.30 6.32 -2.02
C GLY A 414 7.42 5.29 -2.18
N LEU A 415 7.70 4.56 -1.10
CA LEU A 415 8.59 3.41 -1.10
C LEU A 415 7.85 2.20 -0.56
N LEU A 416 7.69 1.18 -1.42
CA LEU A 416 7.16 -0.11 -1.00
C LEU A 416 8.31 -1.11 -0.90
N LYS A 417 8.52 -1.65 0.31
CA LYS A 417 9.38 -2.81 0.54
C LYS A 417 8.51 -4.00 0.93
N ALA A 418 8.77 -5.14 0.29
CA ALA A 418 8.05 -6.38 0.54
C ALA A 418 9.03 -7.57 0.55
N GLY A 419 8.81 -8.56 1.42
CA GLY A 419 9.47 -9.87 1.26
C GLY A 419 8.84 -10.71 0.15
N GLY A 420 7.56 -10.49 -0.16
CA GLY A 420 6.81 -11.12 -1.26
C GLY A 420 5.31 -10.84 -1.15
N GLY A 421 4.50 -11.55 -1.92
CA GLY A 421 3.04 -11.50 -1.84
C GLY A 421 2.35 -11.15 -3.16
N GLU A 422 1.15 -10.59 -3.09
CA GLU A 422 0.31 -10.29 -4.26
C GLU A 422 -0.40 -8.94 -4.09
N ILE A 423 -0.35 -8.10 -5.11
CA ILE A 423 -1.09 -6.83 -5.19
C ILE A 423 -1.82 -6.72 -6.53
N GLN A 424 -2.95 -6.02 -6.61
CA GLN A 424 -3.67 -5.90 -7.89
C GLN A 424 -2.88 -5.10 -8.94
N ALA A 425 -2.46 -3.89 -8.60
CA ALA A 425 -1.75 -3.02 -9.54
C ALA A 425 -0.86 -2.03 -8.79
N VAL A 426 0.24 -1.64 -9.43
CA VAL A 426 1.14 -0.56 -8.97
C VAL A 426 0.88 0.66 -9.82
N THR A 427 0.28 1.70 -9.24
CA THR A 427 0.12 3.00 -9.90
C THR A 427 1.04 4.02 -9.26
N THR A 428 1.80 4.75 -10.05
CA THR A 428 2.78 5.72 -9.56
C THR A 428 2.39 7.14 -9.93
N LEU A 429 2.54 8.09 -9.01
CA LEU A 429 2.28 9.52 -9.23
C LEU A 429 3.57 10.33 -9.52
N GLY A 430 4.69 9.64 -9.67
CA GLY A 430 6.02 10.22 -9.84
C GLY A 430 7.10 9.14 -9.85
N ASN A 431 8.35 9.53 -9.58
CA ASN A 431 9.44 8.57 -9.48
C ASN A 431 9.28 7.71 -8.24
N ASN A 432 9.38 6.39 -8.40
CA ASN A 432 9.05 5.46 -7.33
C ASN A 432 9.99 4.26 -7.31
N THR A 433 10.12 3.65 -6.13
CA THR A 433 10.91 2.44 -5.92
C THR A 433 10.06 1.36 -5.25
N VAL A 434 10.16 0.14 -5.78
CA VAL A 434 9.65 -1.08 -5.15
C VAL A 434 10.83 -1.98 -4.86
N GLU A 435 11.04 -2.30 -3.59
CA GLU A 435 12.11 -3.16 -3.09
C GLU A 435 11.53 -4.52 -2.70
N VAL A 436 11.93 -5.59 -3.39
CA VAL A 436 11.53 -6.96 -3.03
C VAL A 436 12.75 -7.68 -2.47
N ASN A 437 12.74 -8.03 -1.18
CA ASN A 437 13.97 -8.44 -0.50
C ASN A 437 14.42 -9.88 -0.80
N THR A 438 13.53 -10.87 -0.75
CA THR A 438 13.92 -12.29 -0.83
C THR A 438 12.96 -13.21 -1.61
N GLY A 439 11.68 -12.87 -1.71
CA GLY A 439 10.66 -13.69 -2.37
C GLY A 439 10.11 -13.04 -3.65
N THR A 440 8.89 -13.42 -4.02
CA THR A 440 8.20 -12.89 -5.20
C THR A 440 7.03 -12.02 -4.78
N LEU A 441 6.99 -10.77 -5.26
CA LEU A 441 5.82 -9.91 -5.24
C LEU A 441 5.17 -9.94 -6.62
N THR A 442 3.93 -10.40 -6.70
CA THR A 442 3.15 -10.44 -7.94
C THR A 442 2.21 -9.25 -8.02
N ALA A 443 2.14 -8.62 -9.19
CA ALA A 443 1.19 -7.58 -9.52
C ALA A 443 0.55 -7.84 -10.90
N THR A 444 -0.67 -7.37 -11.14
CA THR A 444 -1.29 -7.47 -12.47
C THR A 444 -0.71 -6.42 -13.42
N ASP A 445 -0.77 -5.14 -13.00
CA ASP A 445 -0.42 -4.00 -13.86
C ASP A 445 0.61 -3.06 -13.24
N LEU A 446 1.46 -2.46 -14.10
CA LEU A 446 2.29 -1.30 -13.81
C LEU A 446 1.79 -0.08 -14.57
N ASN A 447 1.36 0.96 -13.83
CA ASN A 447 0.84 2.21 -14.38
C ASN A 447 1.73 3.39 -13.95
N LEU A 448 2.44 3.96 -14.91
CA LEU A 448 3.39 5.04 -14.68
C LEU A 448 2.83 6.40 -15.08
N ALA A 449 3.06 7.40 -14.23
CA ALA A 449 2.84 8.79 -14.63
C ALA A 449 3.79 9.17 -15.76
N THR A 450 3.35 9.96 -16.74
CA THR A 450 4.19 10.43 -17.86
C THR A 450 5.49 11.07 -17.35
N GLY A 451 6.63 10.65 -17.93
CA GLY A 451 7.95 11.16 -17.59
C GLY A 451 8.57 10.62 -16.30
N SER A 452 7.90 9.67 -15.62
CA SER A 452 8.39 9.10 -14.37
C SER A 452 9.38 7.95 -14.56
N THR A 453 10.20 7.74 -13.54
CA THR A 453 11.11 6.59 -13.39
C THR A 453 10.59 5.61 -12.35
N PHE A 454 10.42 4.35 -12.73
CA PHE A 454 10.13 3.24 -11.82
C PHE A 454 11.40 2.44 -11.56
N THR A 455 11.69 2.12 -10.30
CA THR A 455 12.88 1.34 -9.92
C THR A 455 12.49 0.07 -9.18
N LYS A 456 12.89 -1.09 -9.71
CA LYS A 456 12.91 -2.36 -8.99
C LYS A 456 14.25 -2.52 -8.26
N ALA A 457 14.18 -2.69 -6.94
CA ALA A 457 15.31 -2.94 -6.05
C ALA A 457 15.09 -4.22 -5.21
N GLY A 458 16.10 -4.60 -4.42
CA GLY A 458 16.10 -5.81 -3.58
C GLY A 458 16.31 -7.11 -4.39
N ASP A 459 16.77 -8.17 -3.72
CA ASP A 459 17.25 -9.40 -4.37
C ASP A 459 16.13 -10.33 -4.87
N GLY A 460 14.88 -10.11 -4.46
CA GLY A 460 13.72 -10.91 -4.88
C GLY A 460 13.15 -10.54 -6.25
N THR A 461 12.02 -11.17 -6.61
CA THR A 461 11.34 -10.99 -7.90
C THR A 461 10.13 -10.07 -7.75
N LEU A 462 10.00 -9.07 -8.63
CA LEU A 462 8.74 -8.37 -8.86
C LEU A 462 8.17 -8.87 -10.19
N ARG A 463 7.03 -9.56 -10.14
CA ARG A 463 6.40 -10.20 -11.29
C ARG A 463 5.13 -9.45 -11.70
N PHE A 464 5.05 -9.06 -12.96
CA PHE A 464 3.84 -8.56 -13.60
C PHE A 464 3.25 -9.65 -14.50
N THR A 465 2.02 -10.09 -14.22
CA THR A 465 1.35 -11.23 -14.88
C THR A 465 0.40 -10.85 -16.03
N SER A 466 0.43 -9.60 -16.48
CA SER A 466 -0.34 -8.99 -17.57
C SER A 466 -1.79 -8.59 -17.28
N GLY A 467 -2.18 -7.49 -17.95
CA GLY A 467 -3.51 -6.90 -18.05
C GLY A 467 -3.53 -5.71 -19.02
N THR A 468 -2.91 -4.58 -18.65
CA THR A 468 -2.91 -3.30 -19.38
C THR A 468 -1.88 -2.29 -18.80
N ASN A 469 -0.57 -2.58 -18.84
CA ASN A 469 0.44 -1.63 -18.36
C ASN A 469 0.29 -0.26 -19.04
N THR A 470 0.30 0.82 -18.27
CA THR A 470 0.31 2.19 -18.78
C THR A 470 1.72 2.75 -18.65
N ILE A 471 2.54 2.52 -19.68
CA ILE A 471 3.92 3.00 -19.79
C ILE A 471 4.10 3.56 -21.19
N ASP A 472 4.80 4.69 -21.32
CA ASP A 472 5.07 5.33 -22.60
C ASP A 472 6.56 5.66 -22.80
N ALA A 473 6.92 6.12 -24.00
CA ALA A 473 8.30 6.45 -24.38
C ALA A 473 8.99 7.56 -23.55
N SER A 474 8.25 8.29 -22.72
CA SER A 474 8.83 9.25 -21.77
C SER A 474 9.24 8.62 -20.44
N ASN A 475 8.79 7.39 -20.16
CA ASN A 475 9.10 6.69 -18.92
C ASN A 475 10.47 6.01 -18.94
N THR A 476 10.97 5.71 -17.74
CA THR A 476 12.14 4.87 -17.55
C THR A 476 11.84 3.79 -16.52
N VAL A 477 12.13 2.53 -16.85
CA VAL A 477 12.08 1.40 -15.93
C VAL A 477 13.50 0.96 -15.62
N LYS A 478 13.85 0.97 -14.34
CA LYS A 478 15.18 0.65 -13.83
C LYS A 478 15.15 -0.63 -13.03
N VAL A 479 16.10 -1.53 -13.29
CA VAL A 479 16.36 -2.73 -12.48
C VAL A 479 17.71 -2.53 -11.80
N ASP A 480 17.70 -2.44 -10.47
CA ASP A 480 18.90 -2.25 -9.65
C ASP A 480 19.38 -3.55 -8.99
N ALA A 481 18.45 -4.47 -8.67
CA ALA A 481 18.75 -5.76 -8.06
C ALA A 481 17.58 -6.75 -8.23
N GLY A 482 17.88 -8.03 -8.00
CA GLY A 482 16.91 -9.12 -8.11
C GLY A 482 16.36 -9.26 -9.53
N GLU A 483 15.09 -9.61 -9.64
CA GLU A 483 14.43 -9.80 -10.94
C GLU A 483 13.21 -8.88 -11.09
N LEU A 484 13.09 -8.23 -12.25
CA LEU A 484 11.84 -7.68 -12.74
C LEU A 484 11.33 -8.61 -13.85
N PHE A 485 10.22 -9.31 -13.59
CA PHE A 485 9.57 -10.19 -14.55
C PHE A 485 8.33 -9.51 -15.12
N MET A 486 8.19 -9.46 -16.44
CA MET A 486 7.00 -8.92 -17.11
C MET A 486 6.52 -9.87 -18.20
N GLN A 487 5.28 -10.33 -18.09
CA GLN A 487 4.59 -11.04 -19.17
C GLN A 487 3.73 -10.05 -19.97
N ALA A 488 3.81 -10.05 -21.30
CA ALA A 488 2.88 -9.26 -22.13
C ALA A 488 2.80 -9.73 -23.58
N ALA A 489 1.61 -9.68 -24.17
CA ALA A 489 1.35 -9.96 -25.59
C ALA A 489 1.88 -8.89 -26.56
N SER A 490 2.44 -7.80 -26.04
CA SER A 490 3.10 -6.72 -26.78
C SER A 490 4.14 -6.09 -25.87
N ASN A 491 4.96 -5.14 -26.36
CA ASN A 491 5.99 -4.48 -25.54
C ASN A 491 5.45 -4.04 -24.15
N PRO A 492 5.84 -4.71 -23.04
CA PRO A 492 5.30 -4.42 -21.71
C PRO A 492 5.67 -3.03 -21.20
N LEU A 493 6.64 -2.36 -21.83
CA LEU A 493 7.13 -1.03 -21.49
C LEU A 493 6.59 0.08 -22.40
N GLY A 494 5.77 -0.24 -23.42
CA GLY A 494 5.16 0.77 -24.30
C GLY A 494 6.14 1.77 -24.93
N GLY A 495 7.36 1.33 -25.22
CA GLY A 495 8.47 2.15 -25.73
C GLY A 495 9.26 2.92 -24.67
N GLY A 496 8.91 2.81 -23.38
CA GLY A 496 9.69 3.37 -22.27
C GLY A 496 11.10 2.78 -22.21
N ALA A 497 12.06 3.57 -21.71
CA ALA A 497 13.45 3.13 -21.65
C ALA A 497 13.69 2.09 -20.54
N LEU A 498 14.50 1.07 -20.81
CA LEU A 498 14.96 0.07 -19.84
C LEU A 498 16.40 0.41 -19.40
N ASN A 499 16.60 0.54 -18.09
CA ASN A 499 17.92 0.73 -17.48
C ASN A 499 18.27 -0.43 -16.55
N LEU A 500 19.25 -1.22 -16.97
CA LEU A 500 19.81 -2.32 -16.22
C LEU A 500 21.06 -1.82 -15.47
N ASN A 501 20.91 -1.62 -14.17
CA ASN A 501 21.97 -1.15 -13.27
C ASN A 501 22.29 -2.22 -12.21
N GLY A 502 22.00 -3.48 -12.55
CA GLY A 502 22.06 -4.64 -11.69
C GLY A 502 20.85 -5.56 -11.91
N GLY A 503 20.98 -6.81 -11.48
CA GLY A 503 19.87 -7.77 -11.52
C GLY A 503 19.49 -8.27 -12.92
N THR A 504 18.26 -8.77 -13.04
CA THR A 504 17.71 -9.43 -14.22
C THR A 504 16.41 -8.76 -14.65
N PHE A 505 16.31 -8.39 -15.93
CA PHE A 505 15.02 -8.15 -16.56
C PHE A 505 14.60 -9.39 -17.32
N THR A 506 13.50 -10.01 -16.89
CA THR A 506 12.87 -11.12 -17.58
C THR A 506 11.61 -10.61 -18.27
N VAL A 507 11.53 -10.83 -19.58
CA VAL A 507 10.30 -10.60 -20.34
C VAL A 507 9.83 -11.93 -20.90
N GLU A 508 8.55 -12.21 -20.73
CA GLU A 508 7.89 -13.36 -21.30
C GLU A 508 6.91 -12.89 -22.38
N GLY A 509 7.03 -13.45 -23.58
CA GLY A 509 6.06 -13.25 -24.65
C GLY A 509 4.66 -13.63 -24.16
N GLY A 510 3.64 -12.91 -24.63
CA GLY A 510 2.28 -13.15 -24.17
C GLY A 510 1.83 -14.59 -24.44
N PRO A 511 0.91 -15.11 -23.61
CA PRO A 511 0.37 -16.45 -23.82
C PRO A 511 -0.34 -16.47 -25.18
N VAL A 512 0.21 -17.25 -26.10
CA VAL A 512 -0.49 -17.65 -27.32
C VAL A 512 -1.18 -18.96 -26.97
N LEU A 513 -2.49 -19.02 -27.21
CA LEU A 513 -3.19 -20.30 -27.27
C LEU A 513 -2.49 -21.15 -28.34
N ALA A 514 -1.72 -22.14 -27.90
CA ALA A 514 -0.94 -23.01 -28.76
C ALA A 514 -1.80 -24.01 -29.50
N ASN A 515 -2.60 -23.50 -30.42
CA ASN A 515 -3.09 -24.33 -31.49
C ASN A 515 -2.05 -24.20 -32.61
N ASP A 516 -1.06 -25.09 -32.60
CA ASP A 516 -0.29 -25.51 -33.79
C ASP A 516 1.11 -24.90 -34.04
N VAL A 517 2.00 -24.77 -33.05
CA VAL A 517 3.42 -24.39 -33.34
C VAL A 517 4.14 -25.57 -34.00
N PRO A 518 4.50 -25.51 -35.30
CA PRO A 518 5.10 -26.64 -36.00
C PRO A 518 6.55 -26.86 -35.60
N GLY A 519 6.94 -28.12 -35.38
CA GLY A 519 8.31 -28.50 -35.06
C GLY A 519 8.66 -28.34 -33.58
N HIS A 520 7.67 -28.40 -32.69
CA HIS A 520 7.88 -28.34 -31.26
C HIS A 520 7.05 -29.41 -30.54
N LEU A 521 7.57 -29.92 -29.43
CA LEU A 521 6.82 -30.69 -28.43
C LEU A 521 7.19 -30.13 -27.05
N TRP A 522 6.25 -30.15 -26.12
CA TRP A 522 6.52 -29.83 -24.72
C TRP A 522 7.29 -30.98 -24.08
N MET A 523 8.33 -30.72 -23.30
CA MET A 523 9.15 -31.75 -22.65
C MET A 523 9.19 -31.51 -21.15
N SER A 524 8.85 -32.53 -20.37
CA SER A 524 8.88 -32.51 -18.91
C SER A 524 9.80 -33.62 -18.39
N GLY A 525 10.60 -33.33 -17.37
CA GLY A 525 11.45 -34.31 -16.69
C GLY A 525 10.93 -34.61 -15.29
N PHE A 526 11.09 -35.85 -14.85
CA PHE A 526 10.64 -36.34 -13.54
C PHE A 526 11.76 -37.15 -12.88
N MET A 527 11.76 -37.22 -11.56
CA MET A 527 12.70 -38.04 -10.77
C MET A 527 11.91 -38.94 -9.83
N ASN A 528 10.99 -39.74 -10.38
CA ASN A 528 10.26 -40.70 -9.57
C ASN A 528 11.21 -41.86 -9.21
N ALA A 529 11.34 -42.16 -7.91
CA ALA A 529 12.27 -43.17 -7.38
C ALA A 529 11.80 -44.62 -7.64
N GLY A 530 10.67 -44.79 -8.32
CA GLY A 530 10.16 -46.07 -8.81
C GLY A 530 11.04 -46.68 -9.91
N ARG A 531 10.97 -48.01 -10.03
CA ARG A 531 11.54 -48.81 -11.14
C ARG A 531 10.48 -49.71 -11.76
N LEU A 532 9.24 -49.26 -11.75
CA LEU A 532 8.06 -50.02 -12.16
C LEU A 532 7.70 -49.73 -13.62
N ASP A 533 7.08 -50.71 -14.27
CA ASP A 533 6.59 -50.59 -15.66
C ASP A 533 5.54 -49.47 -15.78
N ASP A 534 4.88 -49.17 -14.66
CA ASP A 534 3.84 -48.15 -14.54
C ASP A 534 4.41 -46.71 -14.44
N ASP A 535 5.73 -46.53 -14.33
CA ASP A 535 6.35 -45.19 -14.22
C ASP A 535 6.39 -44.42 -15.58
N LEU A 536 5.98 -45.05 -16.68
CA LEU A 536 5.63 -44.41 -17.96
C LEU A 536 4.15 -44.60 -18.32
N ASN A 537 3.30 -44.83 -17.32
CA ASN A 537 1.86 -44.87 -17.51
C ASN A 537 1.33 -43.45 -17.71
N PHE A 538 0.75 -43.18 -18.88
CA PHE A 538 0.10 -41.91 -19.22
C PHE A 538 -1.42 -42.05 -19.36
N TYR A 539 -2.00 -43.21 -19.04
CA TYR A 539 -3.45 -43.34 -19.03
C TYR A 539 -4.06 -42.46 -17.93
N ASP A 540 -5.18 -41.80 -18.22
CA ASP A 540 -5.93 -40.98 -17.26
C ASP A 540 -7.35 -41.56 -17.05
N ASP A 541 -7.39 -42.87 -16.76
CA ASP A 541 -8.61 -43.65 -16.50
C ASP A 541 -8.92 -43.82 -14.98
N GLY A 542 -8.35 -42.95 -14.15
CA GLY A 542 -8.52 -42.91 -12.68
C GLY A 542 -7.23 -43.10 -11.88
N ASP A 543 -6.11 -43.42 -12.55
CA ASP A 543 -4.75 -43.35 -12.02
C ASP A 543 -3.84 -42.70 -13.08
N PRO A 544 -3.73 -41.35 -13.11
CA PRO A 544 -3.01 -40.58 -14.13
C PRO A 544 -1.49 -40.88 -14.23
N GLY A 545 -0.96 -41.81 -13.42
CA GLY A 545 0.43 -42.24 -13.48
C GLY A 545 1.40 -41.07 -13.41
N LEU A 546 2.33 -40.99 -14.37
CA LEU A 546 3.34 -39.93 -14.43
C LEU A 546 2.73 -38.55 -14.71
N LEU A 547 1.53 -38.47 -15.32
CA LEU A 547 0.88 -37.19 -15.64
C LEU A 547 0.36 -36.45 -14.39
N ALA A 548 0.23 -37.14 -13.25
CA ALA A 548 -0.11 -36.49 -11.97
C ALA A 548 1.11 -36.11 -11.13
N ASP A 549 2.31 -36.57 -11.50
CA ASP A 549 3.52 -36.19 -10.80
C ASP A 549 3.92 -34.76 -11.15
N THR A 550 4.56 -34.06 -10.21
CA THR A 550 5.10 -32.73 -10.49
C THR A 550 6.46 -32.86 -11.18
N PRO A 551 6.67 -32.27 -12.36
CA PRO A 551 7.95 -32.35 -13.04
C PRO A 551 9.05 -31.60 -12.28
N VAL A 552 10.28 -32.08 -12.40
CA VAL A 552 11.48 -31.46 -11.83
C VAL A 552 12.06 -30.37 -12.73
N GLY A 553 11.56 -30.27 -13.96
CA GLY A 553 11.82 -29.21 -14.90
C GLY A 553 11.11 -29.48 -16.22
N GLU A 554 10.86 -28.41 -16.97
CA GLU A 554 10.13 -28.46 -18.24
C GLU A 554 10.80 -27.54 -19.26
N THR A 555 10.65 -27.84 -20.55
CA THR A 555 11.17 -27.04 -21.66
C THR A 555 10.39 -27.33 -22.94
N SER A 556 10.46 -26.44 -23.92
CA SER A 556 10.14 -26.80 -25.30
C SER A 556 11.28 -27.60 -25.92
N PHE A 557 10.94 -28.67 -26.62
CA PHE A 557 11.88 -29.47 -27.40
C PHE A 557 11.65 -29.27 -28.89
N SER A 558 12.69 -28.80 -29.61
CA SER A 558 12.71 -28.61 -31.06
C SER A 558 13.98 -29.20 -31.67
N GLY A 559 14.23 -30.49 -31.43
CA GLY A 559 15.46 -31.16 -31.85
C GLY A 559 15.25 -32.49 -32.57
N LEU A 560 16.37 -33.19 -32.77
CA LEU A 560 16.40 -34.55 -33.28
C LEU A 560 16.03 -35.53 -32.15
N PHE A 561 15.02 -36.38 -32.37
CA PHE A 561 14.68 -37.51 -31.49
C PHE A 561 15.70 -38.66 -31.65
N ASP A 562 16.96 -38.38 -31.32
CA ASP A 562 18.06 -39.33 -31.12
C ASP A 562 18.93 -38.82 -29.96
N ILE A 563 18.29 -38.65 -28.79
CA ILE A 563 18.93 -38.12 -27.58
C ILE A 563 19.67 -39.29 -26.92
N ASN A 564 20.97 -39.13 -26.69
CA ASN A 564 21.86 -40.20 -26.27
C ASN A 564 22.80 -39.75 -25.15
N GLY A 565 22.67 -40.38 -24.00
CA GLY A 565 23.46 -40.18 -22.79
C GLY A 565 22.82 -39.22 -21.78
N ASP A 566 23.10 -39.47 -20.50
CA ASP A 566 22.41 -38.81 -19.38
C ASP A 566 22.67 -37.30 -19.36
N ALA A 567 23.89 -36.91 -19.75
CA ALA A 567 24.27 -35.52 -19.88
C ALA A 567 23.43 -34.77 -20.94
N ALA A 568 22.97 -35.44 -22.00
CA ALA A 568 22.14 -34.83 -23.03
C ALA A 568 20.73 -34.53 -22.47
N PHE A 569 20.14 -35.48 -21.74
CA PHE A 569 18.86 -35.27 -21.05
C PHE A 569 18.95 -34.19 -19.97
N ARG A 570 20.01 -34.16 -19.16
CA ARG A 570 20.23 -33.10 -18.16
C ARG A 570 20.50 -31.72 -18.77
N THR A 571 21.03 -31.67 -19.99
CA THR A 571 21.20 -30.40 -20.70
C THR A 571 19.85 -29.84 -21.12
N LEU A 572 18.92 -30.71 -21.52
CA LEU A 572 17.55 -30.33 -21.88
C LEU A 572 16.71 -29.99 -20.63
N ILE A 573 16.81 -30.80 -19.57
CA ILE A 573 16.13 -30.58 -18.29
C ILE A 573 17.17 -30.56 -17.15
N PRO A 574 17.73 -29.38 -16.79
CA PRO A 574 18.71 -29.25 -15.71
C PRO A 574 18.20 -29.70 -14.33
N GLY A 575 16.88 -29.78 -14.16
CA GLY A 575 16.22 -30.32 -12.96
C GLY A 575 16.44 -31.82 -12.74
N ILE A 576 16.85 -32.57 -13.76
CA ILE A 576 17.30 -33.96 -13.61
C ILE A 576 18.70 -33.91 -13.01
N THR A 577 18.82 -34.27 -11.72
CA THR A 577 20.07 -34.06 -10.94
C THR A 577 20.92 -35.32 -10.75
N GLN A 578 20.50 -36.45 -11.30
CA GLN A 578 21.16 -37.75 -11.18
C GLN A 578 21.32 -38.41 -12.55
N ASP A 579 22.22 -39.39 -12.64
CA ASP A 579 22.49 -40.15 -13.88
C ASP A 579 21.48 -41.29 -14.09
N ASP A 580 20.84 -41.78 -13.04
CA ASP A 580 19.92 -42.92 -13.06
C ASP A 580 18.55 -42.54 -12.46
N ASP A 581 17.54 -43.38 -12.61
CA ASP A 581 16.20 -43.26 -11.98
C ASP A 581 15.51 -41.91 -12.29
N TYR A 582 15.28 -41.62 -13.57
CA TYR A 582 14.53 -40.45 -14.02
C TYR A 582 13.64 -40.76 -15.23
N GLN A 583 12.63 -39.93 -15.45
CA GLN A 583 11.72 -40.04 -16.59
C GLN A 583 11.71 -38.73 -17.39
N THR A 584 11.40 -38.81 -18.67
CA THR A 584 11.13 -37.66 -19.52
C THR A 584 9.92 -37.93 -20.39
N LEU A 585 9.05 -36.95 -20.49
CA LEU A 585 7.82 -36.97 -21.27
C LEU A 585 7.90 -35.88 -22.33
N PHE A 586 7.50 -36.20 -23.56
CA PHE A 586 7.34 -35.23 -24.65
C PHE A 586 5.88 -35.24 -25.10
N GLU A 587 5.19 -34.12 -25.03
CA GLU A 587 3.76 -33.98 -25.36
C GLU A 587 3.51 -32.96 -26.46
N GLY A 588 2.44 -33.19 -27.22
CA GLY A 588 1.98 -32.25 -28.24
C GLY A 588 0.83 -32.82 -29.05
N LYS A 589 0.66 -32.31 -30.28
CA LYS A 589 -0.27 -32.85 -31.26
C LYS A 589 0.47 -33.42 -32.47
N PHE A 590 -0.08 -34.49 -33.03
CA PHE A 590 0.31 -35.06 -34.29
C PHE A 590 -0.74 -34.71 -35.36
N LYS A 591 -0.36 -33.88 -36.35
CA LYS A 591 -1.26 -33.41 -37.42
C LYS A 591 -1.06 -34.19 -38.70
N THR A 592 -2.11 -34.85 -39.15
CA THR A 592 -2.10 -35.60 -40.40
C THR A 592 -2.55 -34.72 -41.57
N THR A 593 -1.99 -34.95 -42.76
CA THR A 593 -2.42 -34.26 -44.00
C THR A 593 -3.17 -35.18 -44.96
N VAL A 594 -3.06 -36.49 -44.76
CA VAL A 594 -3.71 -37.52 -45.56
C VAL A 594 -4.11 -38.67 -44.65
N ALA A 595 -5.24 -39.30 -44.95
CA ALA A 595 -5.67 -40.51 -44.26
C ALA A 595 -4.78 -41.68 -44.68
N GLY A 596 -4.45 -42.55 -43.73
CA GLY A 596 -3.72 -43.78 -44.00
C GLY A 596 -2.89 -44.28 -42.83
N ASP A 597 -2.04 -45.25 -43.15
CA ASP A 597 -1.18 -45.95 -42.20
C ASP A 597 0.09 -45.13 -41.90
N TYR A 598 0.14 -44.51 -40.72
CA TYR A 598 1.33 -43.85 -40.18
C TYR A 598 2.15 -44.86 -39.37
N GLY A 599 3.45 -44.89 -39.60
CA GLY A 599 4.38 -45.78 -38.90
C GLY A 599 5.07 -45.03 -37.77
N PHE A 600 5.19 -45.66 -36.61
CA PHE A 600 5.99 -45.18 -35.49
C PHE A 600 6.94 -46.28 -35.02
N GLN A 601 8.16 -45.92 -34.65
CA GLN A 601 9.18 -46.90 -34.25
C GLN A 601 10.18 -46.31 -33.26
N PHE A 602 10.53 -47.10 -32.25
CA PHE A 602 11.72 -46.87 -31.43
C PHE A 602 12.85 -47.82 -31.83
N THR A 603 14.06 -47.30 -31.98
CA THR A 603 15.27 -48.11 -32.21
C THR A 603 16.36 -47.71 -31.23
N ASN A 604 17.31 -48.60 -30.92
CA ASN A 604 18.47 -48.31 -30.08
C ASN A 604 18.12 -47.59 -28.76
N LYS A 605 16.96 -47.85 -28.18
CA LYS A 605 16.60 -47.28 -26.88
C LYS A 605 17.46 -47.87 -25.77
N ASP A 606 17.76 -47.08 -24.76
CA ASP A 606 18.25 -47.57 -23.47
C ASP A 606 17.09 -47.52 -22.47
N ASP A 607 17.05 -48.51 -21.59
CA ASP A 607 15.95 -48.75 -20.64
C ASP A 607 14.53 -48.77 -21.23
N ARG A 608 13.73 -47.70 -21.10
CA ARG A 608 12.28 -47.74 -21.41
C ARG A 608 11.83 -46.56 -22.24
N VAL A 609 10.88 -46.83 -23.14
CA VAL A 609 10.22 -45.83 -23.96
C VAL A 609 8.73 -46.13 -24.10
N ALA A 610 7.93 -45.10 -24.27
CA ALA A 610 6.50 -45.21 -24.51
C ALA A 610 6.04 -44.28 -25.64
N LEU A 611 5.00 -44.67 -26.38
CA LEU A 611 4.26 -43.80 -27.30
C LEU A 611 2.76 -43.98 -27.04
N TYR A 612 2.08 -42.86 -26.83
CA TYR A 612 0.63 -42.77 -26.73
C TYR A 612 0.08 -41.84 -27.80
N ILE A 613 -1.09 -42.17 -28.35
CA ILE A 613 -1.84 -41.34 -29.29
C ILE A 613 -3.30 -41.42 -28.89
N ASP A 614 -3.89 -40.27 -28.55
CA ASP A 614 -5.31 -40.09 -28.28
C ASP A 614 -6.05 -40.26 -29.60
N LEU A 615 -6.71 -41.41 -29.79
CA LEU A 615 -7.28 -41.83 -31.06
C LEU A 615 -8.65 -41.21 -31.27
N ASP A 616 -9.45 -41.07 -30.21
CA ASP A 616 -10.82 -40.55 -30.27
C ASP A 616 -10.95 -39.04 -30.02
N GLN A 617 -9.82 -38.41 -29.69
CA GLN A 617 -9.61 -36.96 -29.64
C GLN A 617 -10.38 -36.28 -28.50
N ASP A 618 -10.58 -36.99 -27.40
CA ASP A 618 -11.26 -36.44 -26.23
C ASP A 618 -10.31 -35.70 -25.25
N GLY A 619 -9.00 -35.77 -25.51
CA GLY A 619 -7.94 -35.11 -24.76
C GLY A 619 -7.31 -35.97 -23.66
N VAL A 620 -7.82 -37.17 -23.45
CA VAL A 620 -7.41 -38.14 -22.41
C VAL A 620 -6.72 -39.32 -23.09
N PHE A 621 -5.77 -39.97 -22.43
CA PHE A 621 -5.25 -41.26 -22.91
C PHE A 621 -5.93 -42.39 -22.15
N GLU A 622 -6.52 -43.35 -22.85
CA GLU A 622 -7.34 -44.40 -22.23
C GLU A 622 -6.91 -45.82 -22.63
N THR A 623 -7.04 -46.76 -21.69
CA THR A 623 -6.84 -48.20 -21.96
C THR A 623 -8.02 -48.82 -22.71
N ALA A 624 -9.18 -48.13 -22.71
CA ALA A 624 -10.44 -48.62 -23.25
C ALA A 624 -11.35 -47.49 -23.76
N GLY A 625 -10.81 -46.58 -24.57
CA GLY A 625 -11.56 -45.46 -25.16
C GLY A 625 -12.47 -45.85 -26.31
N ASP A 626 -13.18 -44.87 -26.88
CA ASP A 626 -14.18 -45.07 -27.94
C ASP A 626 -13.55 -45.67 -29.22
N LEU A 627 -12.24 -45.49 -29.42
CA LEU A 627 -11.45 -46.09 -30.50
C LEU A 627 -10.40 -47.12 -30.06
N GLY A 628 -10.41 -47.53 -28.79
CA GLY A 628 -9.59 -48.62 -28.27
C GLY A 628 -8.50 -48.18 -27.30
N ASP A 629 -7.41 -48.95 -27.24
CA ASP A 629 -6.26 -48.66 -26.39
C ASP A 629 -5.31 -47.68 -27.09
N GLU A 630 -4.93 -46.63 -26.38
CA GLU A 630 -4.18 -45.48 -26.89
C GLU A 630 -2.68 -45.57 -26.56
N GLY A 631 -2.26 -46.59 -25.80
CA GLY A 631 -0.86 -46.96 -25.61
C GLY A 631 -0.28 -47.69 -26.83
N ILE A 632 0.08 -46.95 -27.87
CA ILE A 632 0.53 -47.49 -29.17
C ILE A 632 1.81 -48.32 -29.06
N LEU A 633 2.83 -47.83 -28.34
CA LEU A 633 4.10 -48.54 -28.11
C LEU A 633 4.55 -48.37 -26.67
N VAL A 634 4.05 -49.21 -25.75
CA VAL A 634 4.45 -49.19 -24.34
C VAL A 634 5.26 -50.46 -24.03
N SER A 635 6.60 -50.41 -24.15
CA SER A 635 7.39 -51.66 -24.01
C SER A 635 8.88 -51.56 -23.70
N LEU A 636 9.43 -52.68 -23.22
CA LEU A 636 10.85 -52.91 -22.88
C LEU A 636 11.75 -53.20 -24.08
N THR A 637 11.22 -53.28 -25.31
CA THR A 637 11.97 -53.66 -26.52
C THR A 637 11.84 -52.65 -27.64
N ASN A 638 12.78 -52.66 -28.60
CA ASN A 638 12.62 -51.90 -29.84
C ASN A 638 11.39 -52.43 -30.59
N GLN A 639 10.40 -51.57 -30.80
CA GLN A 639 9.12 -51.92 -31.41
C GLN A 639 8.71 -50.91 -32.46
N SER A 640 7.83 -51.35 -33.35
CA SER A 640 7.23 -50.54 -34.38
C SER A 640 5.74 -50.83 -34.44
N ALA A 641 4.94 -49.78 -34.57
CA ALA A 641 3.51 -49.85 -34.75
C ALA A 641 3.13 -49.11 -36.03
N THR A 642 1.96 -49.49 -36.56
CA THR A 642 1.30 -48.78 -37.64
C THR A 642 -0.08 -48.41 -37.16
N VAL A 643 -0.39 -47.12 -37.20
CA VAL A 643 -1.65 -46.55 -36.74
C VAL A 643 -2.37 -45.96 -37.94
N ALA A 644 -3.61 -46.38 -38.15
CA ALA A 644 -4.46 -45.82 -39.19
C ALA A 644 -5.07 -44.52 -38.65
N LEU A 645 -4.73 -43.40 -39.28
CA LEU A 645 -5.19 -42.06 -38.88
C LEU A 645 -5.98 -41.40 -40.03
N ASP A 646 -6.92 -40.54 -39.68
CA ASP A 646 -7.76 -39.81 -40.63
C ASP A 646 -6.99 -38.63 -41.26
N ALA A 647 -7.55 -38.06 -42.33
CA ALA A 647 -6.95 -36.93 -43.03
C ALA A 647 -7.30 -35.60 -42.35
N ASP A 648 -6.34 -34.67 -42.31
CA ASP A 648 -6.53 -33.31 -41.80
C ASP A 648 -6.99 -33.29 -40.33
N THR A 649 -6.45 -34.20 -39.54
CA THR A 649 -6.83 -34.45 -38.14
C THR A 649 -5.64 -34.26 -37.21
N GLU A 650 -5.89 -33.72 -36.02
CA GLU A 650 -4.91 -33.56 -34.95
C GLU A 650 -5.19 -34.54 -33.82
N TYR A 651 -4.16 -35.29 -33.42
CA TYR A 651 -4.22 -36.27 -32.35
C TYR A 651 -3.28 -35.83 -31.23
N LYS A 652 -3.69 -35.86 -29.96
CA LYS A 652 -2.74 -35.68 -28.86
C LYS A 652 -1.72 -36.84 -28.90
N ILE A 653 -0.45 -36.54 -28.73
CA ILE A 653 0.65 -37.51 -28.80
C ILE A 653 1.59 -37.32 -27.63
N ALA A 654 2.06 -38.44 -27.05
CA ALA A 654 3.05 -38.42 -25.98
C ALA A 654 4.16 -39.45 -26.22
N PHE A 655 5.42 -39.03 -26.07
CA PHE A 655 6.59 -39.90 -26.05
C PHE A 655 7.18 -39.95 -24.65
N GLY A 656 7.27 -41.14 -24.06
CA GLY A 656 7.93 -41.35 -22.77
C GLY A 656 9.32 -41.94 -22.92
N HIS A 657 10.22 -41.59 -22.01
CA HIS A 657 11.50 -42.26 -21.80
C HIS A 657 11.77 -42.37 -20.30
N MET A 658 12.34 -43.48 -19.85
CA MET A 658 12.73 -43.70 -18.47
C MET A 658 14.10 -44.37 -18.41
N GLU A 659 14.98 -43.78 -17.59
CA GLU A 659 16.30 -44.28 -17.24
C GLU A 659 16.26 -44.94 -15.86
N HIS A 660 16.80 -46.15 -15.75
CA HIS A 660 16.94 -46.92 -14.52
C HIS A 660 18.40 -47.01 -14.05
N GLY A 661 19.33 -47.18 -14.98
CA GLY A 661 20.69 -47.57 -14.63
C GLY A 661 21.64 -47.72 -15.82
N GLY A 662 22.64 -46.86 -15.87
CA GLY A 662 23.82 -47.03 -16.71
C GLY A 662 23.99 -45.95 -17.77
N GLY A 663 23.06 -45.83 -18.71
CA GLY A 663 23.13 -44.82 -19.75
C GLY A 663 21.79 -44.73 -20.45
N SER A 664 21.44 -43.54 -20.91
CA SER A 664 20.10 -43.25 -21.44
C SER A 664 20.04 -43.06 -22.94
N ARG A 665 18.93 -43.47 -23.56
CA ARG A 665 18.67 -43.17 -24.98
C ARG A 665 17.21 -43.30 -25.38
N ILE A 666 16.71 -42.26 -26.06
CA ILE A 666 15.51 -42.34 -26.89
C ILE A 666 15.86 -42.07 -28.35
N ARG A 667 15.37 -42.93 -29.26
CA ARG A 667 15.46 -42.68 -30.69
C ARG A 667 14.18 -43.09 -31.40
N ALA A 668 13.37 -42.08 -31.71
CA ALA A 668 12.03 -42.22 -32.26
C ALA A 668 12.03 -41.92 -33.77
N LEU A 669 11.30 -42.75 -34.51
CA LEU A 669 11.14 -42.65 -35.95
C LEU A 669 9.66 -42.61 -36.29
N PHE A 670 9.32 -41.92 -37.37
CA PHE A 670 7.99 -41.96 -37.96
C PHE A 670 8.05 -42.14 -39.48
N SER A 671 6.92 -42.54 -40.08
CA SER A 671 6.72 -42.57 -41.52
C SER A 671 5.29 -42.14 -41.87
N THR A 672 5.15 -41.34 -42.92
CA THR A 672 3.85 -41.01 -43.52
C THR A 672 3.31 -42.18 -44.36
N PRO A 673 2.01 -42.18 -44.72
CA PRO A 673 1.43 -43.22 -45.57
C PRO A 673 2.17 -43.40 -46.90
N GLY A 674 2.77 -44.58 -47.11
CA GLY A 674 3.58 -44.90 -48.28
C GLY A 674 5.02 -44.38 -48.26
N GLY A 675 5.42 -43.68 -47.18
CA GLY A 675 6.79 -43.25 -46.90
C GLY A 675 7.65 -44.34 -46.25
N GLY A 676 8.91 -44.00 -45.94
CA GLY A 676 9.82 -44.85 -45.16
C GLY A 676 10.12 -44.24 -43.79
N ASN A 677 10.56 -45.06 -42.82
CA ASN A 677 10.88 -44.58 -41.47
C ASN A 677 12.06 -43.59 -41.49
N GLN A 678 11.83 -42.43 -40.88
CA GLN A 678 12.83 -41.39 -40.66
C GLN A 678 12.88 -41.04 -39.18
N VAL A 679 14.09 -40.76 -38.66
CA VAL A 679 14.22 -40.23 -37.29
C VAL A 679 13.48 -38.91 -37.22
N ILE A 680 12.63 -38.74 -36.20
CA ILE A 680 11.88 -37.50 -36.01
C ILE A 680 12.90 -36.39 -35.77
N ASP A 681 12.80 -35.34 -36.56
CA ASP A 681 13.65 -34.16 -36.50
C ASP A 681 12.74 -32.97 -36.57
N LEU A 682 12.49 -32.34 -35.42
CA LEU A 682 11.51 -31.29 -35.32
C LEU A 682 11.94 -29.99 -36.02
N GLN A 683 13.22 -29.84 -36.34
CA GLN A 683 13.74 -28.70 -37.12
C GLN A 683 13.66 -28.94 -38.63
N ASN A 684 13.39 -30.18 -39.05
CA ASN A 684 13.24 -30.50 -40.47
C ASN A 684 11.89 -29.96 -40.99
N PRO A 685 11.86 -29.07 -42.01
CA PRO A 685 10.62 -28.53 -42.56
C PRO A 685 9.64 -29.58 -43.11
N ALA A 686 10.10 -30.79 -43.40
CA ALA A 686 9.26 -31.91 -43.84
C ALA A 686 8.60 -32.68 -42.67
N HIS A 687 9.11 -32.54 -41.46
CA HIS A 687 8.60 -33.20 -40.26
C HIS A 687 7.84 -32.22 -39.37
N ALA A 688 8.33 -30.99 -39.22
CA ALA A 688 7.77 -29.96 -38.35
C ALA A 688 6.25 -29.78 -38.48
N PRO A 689 5.63 -29.78 -39.68
CA PRO A 689 4.17 -29.65 -39.81
C PRO A 689 3.35 -30.79 -39.19
N PHE A 690 3.97 -31.95 -38.94
CA PHE A 690 3.29 -33.09 -38.32
C PHE A 690 3.31 -33.05 -36.79
N PHE A 691 4.26 -32.34 -36.18
CA PHE A 691 4.45 -32.34 -34.72
C PHE A 691 4.30 -30.94 -34.21
N LEU A 692 3.23 -30.72 -33.45
CA LEU A 692 2.83 -29.41 -33.01
C LEU A 692 2.92 -29.34 -31.49
N GLY A 693 3.41 -28.21 -30.96
CA GLY A 693 3.39 -27.98 -29.52
C GLY A 693 1.95 -27.88 -29.02
N ASP A 694 1.66 -28.53 -27.89
CA ASP A 694 0.41 -28.38 -27.13
C ASP A 694 0.79 -27.89 -25.73
N GLY A 695 0.23 -26.75 -25.32
CA GLY A 695 0.60 -26.03 -24.08
C GLY A 695 0.85 -24.54 -24.31
N ASP A 696 0.53 -23.68 -23.33
CA ASP A 696 0.70 -22.22 -23.44
C ASP A 696 2.12 -21.86 -23.92
N VAL A 697 2.24 -21.27 -25.11
CA VAL A 697 3.52 -20.81 -25.65
C VAL A 697 3.64 -19.30 -25.56
N ALA A 698 4.83 -18.82 -25.17
CA ALA A 698 5.15 -17.40 -25.16
C ALA A 698 5.49 -16.91 -26.59
N ASP A 699 4.74 -15.94 -27.10
CA ASP A 699 4.92 -15.36 -28.45
C ASP A 699 6.30 -14.70 -28.63
N ALA A 700 6.65 -14.33 -29.87
CA ALA A 700 7.82 -13.53 -30.17
C ALA A 700 7.82 -12.21 -29.36
N ILE A 701 8.98 -11.84 -28.83
CA ILE A 701 9.10 -10.61 -28.04
C ILE A 701 9.44 -9.46 -28.98
N THR A 702 8.56 -8.48 -29.08
CA THR A 702 8.73 -7.31 -29.96
C THR A 702 8.87 -6.03 -29.15
N MET A 703 10.10 -5.71 -28.73
CA MET A 703 10.46 -4.51 -27.95
C MET A 703 11.48 -3.63 -28.68
N HIS A 704 11.45 -3.59 -30.03
CA HIS A 704 12.36 -2.81 -30.87
C HIS A 704 12.32 -1.30 -30.59
N ASP A 705 11.26 -0.78 -29.97
CA ASP A 705 11.10 0.61 -29.54
C ASP A 705 11.58 0.86 -28.10
N THR A 706 12.00 -0.16 -27.35
CA THR A 706 12.56 -0.04 -26.00
C THR A 706 14.07 0.15 -26.05
N ALA A 707 14.56 1.35 -25.75
CA ALA A 707 15.99 1.59 -25.57
C ALA A 707 16.51 0.87 -24.31
N VAL A 708 17.58 0.08 -24.44
CA VAL A 708 18.22 -0.66 -23.34
C VAL A 708 19.55 -0.01 -22.98
N SER A 709 19.70 0.39 -21.72
CA SER A 709 20.94 0.92 -21.15
C SER A 709 21.45 0.00 -20.05
N VAL A 710 22.75 -0.29 -20.05
CA VAL A 710 23.38 -1.20 -19.09
C VAL A 710 24.52 -0.47 -18.39
N THR A 711 24.42 -0.35 -17.08
CA THR A 711 25.32 0.46 -16.24
C THR A 711 26.06 -0.34 -15.18
N ALA A 712 25.64 -1.57 -14.91
CA ALA A 712 26.35 -2.57 -14.12
C ALA A 712 26.13 -3.97 -14.71
N ASP A 713 26.80 -4.98 -14.17
CA ASP A 713 26.58 -6.37 -14.60
C ASP A 713 25.10 -6.75 -14.43
N SER A 714 24.48 -7.22 -15.51
CA SER A 714 23.03 -7.46 -15.55
C SER A 714 22.67 -8.58 -16.54
N THR A 715 21.47 -9.13 -16.38
CA THR A 715 20.93 -10.15 -17.27
C THR A 715 19.67 -9.66 -17.96
N LEU A 716 19.57 -9.92 -19.26
CA LEU A 716 18.36 -9.83 -20.05
C LEU A 716 17.92 -11.26 -20.40
N ASN A 717 16.75 -11.65 -19.92
CA ASN A 717 16.19 -12.99 -20.10
C ASN A 717 14.89 -12.90 -20.90
N ALA A 718 14.89 -13.45 -22.11
CA ALA A 718 13.74 -13.42 -23.01
C ALA A 718 13.07 -14.81 -23.05
N ILE A 719 11.90 -14.96 -22.43
CA ILE A 719 11.15 -16.21 -22.44
C ILE A 719 10.18 -16.16 -23.62
N THR A 720 10.53 -16.84 -24.69
CA THR A 720 9.75 -16.96 -25.93
C THR A 720 10.18 -18.23 -26.67
N TYR A 721 9.33 -18.71 -27.56
CA TYR A 721 9.62 -19.81 -28.47
C TYR A 721 10.30 -19.35 -29.75
N TYR A 722 10.23 -18.05 -30.05
CA TYR A 722 10.73 -17.44 -31.27
C TYR A 722 11.95 -16.57 -30.99
N ASP A 723 12.20 -15.60 -31.86
CA ASP A 723 13.17 -14.55 -31.64
C ASP A 723 12.65 -13.47 -30.68
N ALA A 724 13.59 -12.68 -30.16
CA ALA A 724 13.29 -11.50 -29.38
C ALA A 724 13.99 -10.27 -29.96
N GLU A 725 13.26 -9.18 -30.11
CA GLU A 725 13.79 -7.89 -30.54
C GLU A 725 13.75 -6.88 -29.40
N PHE A 726 14.86 -6.16 -29.23
CA PHE A 726 14.97 -5.00 -28.35
C PHE A 726 15.42 -3.78 -29.15
N GLY A 727 15.20 -2.59 -28.63
CA GLY A 727 15.66 -1.35 -29.25
C GLY A 727 17.16 -1.13 -29.13
N THR A 728 17.57 0.13 -29.16
CA THR A 728 18.99 0.50 -29.14
C THR A 728 19.67 0.03 -27.85
N LEU A 729 20.86 -0.54 -27.97
CA LEU A 729 21.69 -0.97 -26.83
C LEU A 729 22.76 0.08 -26.50
N SER A 730 22.90 0.42 -25.21
CA SER A 730 23.96 1.25 -24.67
C SER A 730 24.65 0.57 -23.49
N LEU A 731 25.98 0.50 -23.50
CA LEU A 731 26.81 -0.12 -22.48
C LEU A 731 27.71 0.93 -21.81
N ALA A 732 27.73 0.95 -20.47
CA ALA A 732 28.65 1.75 -19.69
C ALA A 732 29.97 1.00 -19.42
N PRO A 733 31.12 1.69 -19.33
CA PRO A 733 32.37 1.08 -18.94
C PRO A 733 32.25 0.35 -17.59
N GLY A 734 32.73 -0.89 -17.54
CA GLY A 734 32.68 -1.77 -16.38
C GLY A 734 31.46 -2.70 -16.33
N ALA A 735 30.48 -2.53 -17.23
CA ALA A 735 29.27 -3.35 -17.24
C ALA A 735 29.36 -4.53 -18.23
N THR A 736 28.79 -5.67 -17.84
CA THR A 736 28.57 -6.85 -18.67
C THR A 736 27.08 -7.16 -18.80
N LEU A 737 26.58 -7.26 -20.02
CA LEU A 737 25.22 -7.76 -20.27
C LEU A 737 25.26 -9.25 -20.60
N THR A 738 24.57 -10.06 -19.80
CA THR A 738 24.24 -11.45 -20.15
C THR A 738 22.91 -11.48 -20.89
N VAL A 739 22.86 -12.16 -22.03
CA VAL A 739 21.65 -12.30 -22.85
C VAL A 739 21.31 -13.78 -22.95
N GLN A 740 20.09 -14.16 -22.61
CA GLN A 740 19.66 -15.57 -22.54
C GLN A 740 18.17 -15.72 -22.86
N GLY A 741 17.72 -16.97 -23.04
CA GLY A 741 16.37 -17.28 -23.52
C GLY A 741 16.29 -17.21 -25.04
N ALA A 742 15.10 -17.00 -25.61
CA ALA A 742 14.80 -16.83 -27.04
C ALA A 742 15.64 -17.76 -27.94
N PRO A 743 15.23 -19.01 -28.16
CA PRO A 743 16.07 -20.02 -28.80
C PRO A 743 16.44 -19.67 -30.26
N ASP A 744 15.60 -18.90 -30.96
CA ASP A 744 15.88 -18.39 -32.32
C ASP A 744 16.75 -17.12 -32.33
N GLY A 745 17.13 -16.63 -31.15
CA GLY A 745 18.08 -15.54 -30.95
C GLY A 745 17.46 -14.22 -30.48
N VAL A 746 18.34 -13.29 -30.11
CA VAL A 746 18.01 -11.95 -29.65
C VAL A 746 18.66 -10.91 -30.56
N THR A 747 17.87 -9.97 -31.10
CA THR A 747 18.37 -8.86 -31.91
C THR A 747 18.20 -7.53 -31.18
N PHE A 748 19.29 -6.76 -31.03
CA PHE A 748 19.15 -5.34 -30.68
C PHE A 748 19.12 -4.51 -31.95
N THR A 749 18.07 -3.72 -32.10
CA THR A 749 17.75 -2.97 -33.30
C THR A 749 18.23 -1.52 -33.23
N ASP A 750 18.15 -0.79 -34.34
CA ASP A 750 18.34 0.67 -34.35
C ASP A 750 17.07 1.47 -33.95
N GLY A 751 16.04 0.78 -33.45
CA GLY A 751 14.68 1.31 -33.28
C GLY A 751 13.72 0.86 -34.39
N THR A 752 14.23 0.26 -35.46
CA THR A 752 13.43 -0.29 -36.57
C THR A 752 13.33 -1.81 -36.44
N PRO A 753 12.11 -2.40 -36.53
CA PRO A 753 11.92 -3.85 -36.50
C PRO A 753 12.84 -4.59 -37.49
N GLY A 754 13.44 -5.69 -37.06
CA GLY A 754 14.30 -6.55 -37.86
C GLY A 754 15.61 -5.92 -38.36
N THR A 755 15.95 -4.70 -37.93
CA THR A 755 17.14 -3.96 -38.40
C THR A 755 18.16 -3.86 -37.28
N PRO A 756 19.23 -4.68 -37.28
CA PRO A 756 20.24 -4.66 -36.23
C PRO A 756 20.87 -3.26 -36.07
N GLY A 757 21.03 -2.83 -34.82
CA GLY A 757 21.60 -1.53 -34.44
C GLY A 757 23.04 -1.63 -33.94
N LEU A 758 23.73 -0.48 -33.86
CA LEU A 758 25.04 -0.40 -33.23
C LEU A 758 24.89 -0.35 -31.69
N ALA A 759 25.63 -1.21 -30.98
CA ALA A 759 25.75 -1.11 -29.53
C ALA A 759 26.64 0.09 -29.15
N THR A 760 26.07 1.08 -28.48
CA THR A 760 26.78 2.31 -28.09
C THR A 760 27.59 2.09 -26.81
N ILE A 761 28.86 2.51 -26.79
CA ILE A 761 29.71 2.45 -25.60
C ILE A 761 29.93 3.88 -25.11
N THR A 762 29.43 4.18 -23.91
CA THR A 762 29.25 5.57 -23.43
C THR A 762 30.53 6.24 -22.92
N GLY A 763 31.62 5.49 -22.74
CA GLY A 763 32.91 6.02 -22.27
C GLY A 763 34.09 5.13 -22.61
N ALA A 764 35.30 5.57 -22.25
CA ALA A 764 36.51 4.75 -22.39
C ALA A 764 36.57 3.67 -21.30
N GLY A 765 37.02 2.47 -21.67
CA GLY A 765 37.14 1.33 -20.76
C GLY A 765 36.64 0.01 -21.35
N ALA A 766 36.50 -0.99 -20.49
CA ALA A 766 36.03 -2.32 -20.88
C ALA A 766 34.51 -2.43 -20.75
N VAL A 767 33.87 -3.14 -21.66
CA VAL A 767 32.46 -3.57 -21.60
C VAL A 767 32.35 -5.06 -21.93
N GLY A 768 31.30 -5.71 -21.47
CA GLY A 768 31.06 -7.14 -21.69
C GLY A 768 29.73 -7.43 -22.38
N LEU A 769 29.76 -8.40 -23.30
CA LEU A 769 28.60 -9.11 -23.80
C LEU A 769 28.79 -10.60 -23.56
N ASN A 770 27.83 -11.20 -22.85
CA ASN A 770 27.86 -12.60 -22.44
C ASN A 770 26.64 -13.37 -22.97
N PRO A 771 26.53 -13.57 -24.30
CA PRO A 771 25.38 -14.25 -24.90
C PRO A 771 25.37 -15.75 -24.60
N GLN A 772 24.26 -16.23 -24.03
CA GLN A 772 23.91 -17.64 -23.85
C GLN A 772 22.95 -18.15 -24.94
N THR A 773 22.34 -17.23 -25.70
CA THR A 773 21.62 -17.47 -26.95
C THR A 773 22.25 -16.62 -28.06
N GLU A 774 21.99 -16.95 -29.32
CA GLU A 774 22.49 -16.14 -30.44
C GLU A 774 22.07 -14.68 -30.24
N THR A 775 23.03 -13.75 -30.30
CA THR A 775 22.76 -12.32 -30.13
C THR A 775 23.26 -11.55 -31.32
N THR A 776 22.38 -10.75 -31.93
CA THR A 776 22.63 -10.05 -33.20
C THR A 776 22.69 -8.54 -33.01
N LEU A 777 23.73 -7.93 -33.57
CA LEU A 777 24.00 -6.49 -33.60
C LEU A 777 24.50 -6.08 -35.00
N ALA A 778 24.43 -4.79 -35.34
CA ALA A 778 25.17 -4.29 -36.51
C ALA A 778 26.69 -4.14 -36.25
N GLY A 779 27.08 -3.94 -34.99
CA GLY A 779 28.44 -3.62 -34.59
C GLY A 779 28.48 -2.81 -33.29
N PHE A 780 29.64 -2.20 -33.00
CA PHE A 780 29.85 -1.36 -31.82
C PHE A 780 30.10 0.10 -32.19
N ASN A 781 29.72 1.03 -31.33
CA ASN A 781 30.03 2.46 -31.48
C ASN A 781 30.66 3.02 -30.19
N GLY A 782 31.98 3.11 -30.17
CA GLY A 782 32.75 3.76 -29.10
C GLY A 782 33.13 5.22 -29.41
N GLY A 783 32.83 5.70 -30.61
CA GLY A 783 33.24 7.02 -31.08
C GLY A 783 34.76 7.21 -31.01
N ALA A 784 35.21 8.24 -30.30
CA ALA A 784 36.63 8.52 -30.11
C ALA A 784 37.26 7.78 -28.91
N ASN A 785 36.47 7.01 -28.15
CA ASN A 785 36.95 6.28 -26.99
C ASN A 785 37.72 5.03 -27.40
N VAL A 786 38.83 4.78 -26.73
CA VAL A 786 39.51 3.48 -26.78
C VAL A 786 38.76 2.54 -25.83
N VAL A 787 38.26 1.43 -26.38
CA VAL A 787 37.39 0.50 -25.64
C VAL A 787 37.88 -0.94 -25.76
N THR A 788 37.56 -1.75 -24.76
CA THR A 788 37.72 -3.20 -24.83
C THR A 788 36.34 -3.85 -24.75
N VAL A 789 35.94 -4.57 -25.79
CA VAL A 789 34.69 -5.33 -25.80
C VAL A 789 35.02 -6.80 -25.52
N THR A 790 34.45 -7.34 -24.45
CA THR A 790 34.62 -8.75 -24.10
C THR A 790 33.41 -9.56 -24.57
N LYS A 791 33.65 -10.61 -25.35
CA LYS A 791 32.66 -11.62 -25.71
C LYS A 791 32.88 -12.86 -24.84
N GLY A 792 32.05 -13.00 -23.79
CA GLY A 792 32.24 -13.98 -22.72
C GLY A 792 31.34 -15.22 -22.76
N GLY A 793 30.26 -15.19 -23.55
CA GLY A 793 29.22 -16.23 -23.54
C GLY A 793 29.48 -17.40 -24.48
N SER A 794 28.78 -18.53 -24.28
CA SER A 794 28.94 -19.75 -25.09
C SER A 794 28.29 -19.65 -26.48
N ALA A 795 27.20 -18.88 -26.61
CA ALA A 795 26.48 -18.73 -27.87
C ALA A 795 27.13 -17.70 -28.80
N ASP A 796 26.61 -17.60 -30.01
CA ASP A 796 27.16 -16.72 -31.03
C ASP A 796 26.83 -15.24 -30.74
N LEU A 797 27.80 -14.37 -30.99
CA LEU A 797 27.56 -12.94 -31.17
C LEU A 797 27.71 -12.63 -32.66
N VAL A 798 26.61 -12.28 -33.32
CA VAL A 798 26.57 -12.00 -34.76
C VAL A 798 26.64 -10.49 -34.98
N LEU A 799 27.61 -10.07 -35.80
CA LEU A 799 27.76 -8.69 -36.26
C LEU A 799 27.42 -8.62 -37.75
N THR A 800 26.29 -7.99 -38.09
CA THR A 800 25.68 -8.00 -39.44
C THR A 800 25.95 -6.74 -40.28
N GLY A 801 26.45 -5.68 -39.66
CA GLY A 801 26.43 -4.33 -40.23
C GLY A 801 27.64 -3.90 -41.06
N THR A 802 27.55 -2.68 -41.58
CA THR A 802 28.49 -1.99 -42.50
C THR A 802 29.77 -1.44 -41.83
N GLY A 803 30.02 -1.79 -40.57
CA GLY A 803 31.23 -1.43 -39.82
C GLY A 803 30.94 -0.81 -38.46
N SER A 804 31.60 -1.29 -37.42
CA SER A 804 31.68 -0.61 -36.12
C SER A 804 32.31 0.79 -36.25
N VAL A 805 32.18 1.61 -35.21
CA VAL A 805 32.87 2.90 -35.06
C VAL A 805 33.72 2.81 -33.80
N LEU A 806 34.90 2.21 -33.93
CA LEU A 806 35.87 2.04 -32.84
C LEU A 806 37.17 2.80 -33.14
N ALA A 807 37.68 3.51 -32.13
CA ALA A 807 38.94 4.21 -32.22
C ALA A 807 40.12 3.23 -32.34
N ALA A 808 41.20 3.65 -33.00
CA ALA A 808 42.43 2.88 -33.07
C ALA A 808 42.97 2.57 -31.67
N GLY A 809 43.38 1.32 -31.44
CA GLY A 809 43.81 0.80 -30.14
C GLY A 809 42.66 0.21 -29.30
N SER A 810 41.43 0.22 -29.81
CA SER A 810 40.34 -0.57 -29.22
C SER A 810 40.59 -2.07 -29.45
N LEU A 811 39.99 -2.90 -28.60
CA LEU A 811 40.15 -4.35 -28.63
C LEU A 811 38.78 -5.04 -28.57
N ILE A 812 38.57 -6.07 -29.39
CA ILE A 812 37.51 -7.06 -29.19
C ILE A 812 38.18 -8.35 -28.72
N ASP A 813 37.80 -8.82 -27.54
CA ASP A 813 38.36 -10.00 -26.90
C ASP A 813 37.32 -11.13 -26.86
N VAL A 814 37.54 -12.19 -27.64
CA VAL A 814 36.66 -13.34 -27.75
C VAL A 814 37.15 -14.44 -26.81
N GLN A 815 36.49 -14.52 -25.65
CA GLN A 815 36.89 -15.41 -24.57
C GLN A 815 36.17 -16.76 -24.63
N LYS A 816 34.92 -16.79 -25.13
CA LYS A 816 34.12 -18.01 -25.32
C LYS A 816 33.15 -17.88 -26.50
N GLY A 817 32.69 -19.03 -26.99
CA GLY A 817 31.76 -19.12 -28.12
C GLY A 817 32.36 -18.56 -29.40
N ARG A 818 31.50 -18.18 -30.35
CA ARG A 818 31.94 -17.58 -31.61
C ARG A 818 31.55 -16.11 -31.68
N LEU A 819 32.45 -15.32 -32.26
CA LEU A 819 32.12 -14.02 -32.84
C LEU A 819 31.90 -14.23 -34.33
N VAL A 820 30.68 -14.05 -34.82
CA VAL A 820 30.32 -14.19 -36.23
C VAL A 820 30.34 -12.83 -36.88
N ALA A 821 31.27 -12.62 -37.82
CA ALA A 821 31.37 -11.40 -38.59
C ALA A 821 30.77 -11.60 -39.97
N GLN A 822 29.55 -11.10 -40.16
CA GLN A 822 28.89 -11.05 -41.45
C GLN A 822 29.23 -9.74 -42.16
N SER A 823 29.88 -9.84 -43.32
CA SER A 823 30.29 -8.66 -44.09
C SER A 823 29.22 -8.27 -45.11
N SER A 824 28.76 -7.01 -45.04
CA SER A 824 27.97 -6.39 -46.10
C SER A 824 28.73 -5.19 -46.69
N GLY A 825 29.47 -5.41 -47.79
CA GLY A 825 30.05 -4.31 -48.59
C GLY A 825 31.56 -4.08 -48.49
N GLY A 826 32.35 -5.07 -48.08
CA GLY A 826 33.83 -5.06 -48.28
C GLY A 826 34.64 -4.42 -47.15
N VAL A 827 34.00 -3.93 -46.09
CA VAL A 827 34.65 -3.47 -44.85
C VAL A 827 34.23 -4.40 -43.72
N GLY A 828 35.19 -4.99 -43.00
CA GLY A 828 34.90 -5.89 -41.88
C GLY A 828 34.22 -5.15 -40.71
N PRO A 829 33.38 -5.83 -39.91
CA PRO A 829 32.57 -5.19 -38.87
C PRO A 829 33.40 -4.60 -37.71
N PHE A 830 34.72 -4.79 -37.67
CA PHE A 830 35.58 -4.43 -36.53
C PHE A 830 36.18 -3.02 -36.60
N SER A 831 36.12 -2.34 -37.75
CA SER A 831 36.70 -1.00 -37.96
C SER A 831 38.18 -0.89 -37.55
N GLY A 832 38.56 0.00 -36.63
CA GLY A 832 39.94 0.19 -36.15
C GLY A 832 40.33 -0.64 -34.92
N ALA A 833 39.50 -1.58 -34.47
CA ALA A 833 39.79 -2.41 -33.31
C ALA A 833 40.67 -3.61 -33.66
N ASP A 834 41.61 -3.97 -32.79
CA ASP A 834 42.29 -5.25 -32.85
C ASP A 834 41.38 -6.35 -32.30
N LEU A 835 41.64 -7.60 -32.70
CA LEU A 835 40.91 -8.78 -32.23
C LEU A 835 41.85 -9.68 -31.43
N ARG A 836 41.40 -10.17 -30.28
CA ARG A 836 42.07 -11.21 -29.52
C ARG A 836 41.14 -12.41 -29.37
N LEU A 837 41.65 -13.60 -29.64
CA LEU A 837 40.97 -14.87 -29.39
C LEU A 837 41.64 -15.52 -28.19
N SER A 838 41.12 -15.26 -26.99
CA SER A 838 41.69 -15.76 -25.73
C SER A 838 41.08 -17.08 -25.25
N GLY A 839 40.16 -17.65 -26.04
CA GLY A 839 39.44 -18.88 -25.70
C GLY A 839 38.22 -19.17 -26.57
N GLY A 840 37.76 -18.20 -27.38
CA GLY A 840 36.69 -18.40 -28.37
C GLY A 840 37.18 -18.40 -29.82
N GLU A 841 36.23 -18.39 -30.74
CA GLU A 841 36.47 -18.49 -32.18
C GLU A 841 35.99 -17.25 -32.93
N LEU A 842 36.66 -16.92 -34.03
CA LEU A 842 36.16 -15.99 -35.04
C LEU A 842 35.59 -16.79 -36.20
N ALA A 843 34.30 -16.62 -36.47
CA ALA A 843 33.67 -17.07 -37.70
C ALA A 843 33.51 -15.87 -38.64
N VAL A 844 34.03 -15.99 -39.86
CA VAL A 844 33.80 -14.97 -40.90
C VAL A 844 32.79 -15.55 -41.87
N ASP A 845 31.64 -14.92 -41.95
CA ASP A 845 30.54 -15.32 -42.82
C ASP A 845 30.31 -14.26 -43.90
N ASP A 846 30.00 -14.73 -45.10
CA ASP A 846 29.84 -13.89 -46.27
C ASP A 846 28.69 -14.41 -47.12
N ALA A 847 27.52 -13.82 -46.90
CA ALA A 847 26.33 -14.09 -47.69
C ALA A 847 26.55 -13.81 -49.21
N ALA A 848 27.52 -12.98 -49.59
CA ALA A 848 27.74 -12.54 -50.97
C ALA A 848 28.88 -13.26 -51.71
N HIS A 849 29.66 -14.14 -51.06
CA HIS A 849 30.85 -14.79 -51.61
C HIS A 849 31.84 -13.80 -52.29
N ALA A 850 31.95 -12.58 -51.77
CA ALA A 850 32.86 -11.53 -52.22
C ALA A 850 34.22 -11.61 -51.51
N ALA A 851 35.26 -11.06 -52.15
CA ALA A 851 36.58 -10.96 -51.53
C ALA A 851 36.58 -9.83 -50.48
N HIS A 852 36.79 -10.17 -49.21
CA HIS A 852 36.88 -9.21 -48.10
C HIS A 852 38.32 -9.05 -47.60
N THR A 853 38.69 -7.83 -47.20
CA THR A 853 40.02 -7.54 -46.63
C THR A 853 39.87 -7.11 -45.17
N PHE A 854 40.33 -7.95 -44.24
CA PHE A 854 40.46 -7.60 -42.83
C PHE A 854 41.86 -7.03 -42.60
N THR A 855 41.94 -5.81 -42.06
CA THR A 855 43.24 -5.12 -41.83
C THR A 855 43.62 -5.04 -40.35
N ASN A 856 42.76 -5.59 -39.49
CA ASN A 856 42.90 -5.63 -38.04
C ASN A 856 44.00 -6.61 -37.62
N ALA A 857 44.73 -6.30 -36.55
CA ALA A 857 45.60 -7.30 -35.95
C ALA A 857 44.73 -8.37 -35.27
N ILE A 858 45.10 -9.64 -35.44
CA ILE A 858 44.46 -10.76 -34.76
C ILE A 858 45.52 -11.45 -33.90
N GLU A 859 45.32 -11.39 -32.59
CA GLU A 859 46.09 -12.14 -31.59
C GLU A 859 45.31 -13.40 -31.20
N VAL A 860 46.00 -14.53 -31.08
CA VAL A 860 45.41 -15.81 -30.67
C VAL A 860 46.23 -16.31 -29.50
N ASP A 861 45.61 -16.33 -28.31
CA ASP A 861 46.23 -16.83 -27.08
C ASP A 861 45.87 -18.30 -26.91
N GLY A 862 46.80 -19.17 -27.30
CA GLY A 862 46.62 -20.64 -27.32
C GLY A 862 47.46 -21.27 -28.41
#